data_AF-A0A8J7N0M5-F1
#
_entry.id   AF-A0A8J7N0M5-F1
#
_cell.length_a   1.000
_cell.length_b   1.000
_cell.length_c   1.000
_cell.angle_alpha   90.00
_cell.angle_beta   90.00
_cell.angle_gamma   90.00
#
_symmetry.space_group_name_H-M   'P 1'
#
loop_
_entity.id
_entity.type
_entity.pdbx_description
1 polymer ?
#
loop_
_entity_poly.entity_id
_entity_poly.type
_entity_poly.pdbx_seq_one_letter_code
_entity_poly.pdbx_strand_id
1 'polypeptide(L)'
;EEDPANPGKYALVCMAQPDGSVKPDPSAVSTSGRWSYDNAAKHYNFVLGSGSYGKKGDNYYYTIASDKVNGQYLNSSMAGQGLAVNLYSNPNDGNGGCWEFSPKEDYDGGSSTKPVTFDYLEEGKTYMLTNAVEGFEGITLSDDNSGNSLKANNNAFANNAWTVEASTINADGSQTVKVKNVATGRYINSLDAYADRVGCPVNMGNATADANVTISYVKNYDDLRIKVGGKSLFAVPSGVANAGATTGANVSYDAARNQGAEWTATEVKIVTFNCQDDKGVHLGTFKRSVPVSVTEITGDLCPTFKNTAVEHIEADGDNNYNVTYKRSAYALNIVCADKAGVLLSKDEVTVPVGESYTMKVPEVKYCTLLNSDVADGTQITPDADRTINVTYEINAIVGVKAEGEPVKELKSSNKYLLYDATTAAGRAGYRAIRDNNVINRYISAEGMLPTGVWTLQGSGNKFKVLNEYTGLYVPQLKNSTATTATRAGGDTFTFATNADGTWNIKSTSGQYWDGLDTGDLVGWNGGTGHPIRISTFYAQPMFTVNIVCCDADDDKVILKQSSDLVVAGTAYPIVIPTIEGYTMQSVTGNETYGGTVEDFVNIVVTYKNNATVGINNVSTDNASAAVRIYDLQGRRVQRVQQPGLYIVNGKKTLVK
;
A
#
# COMPACT_ATOMS: atom_id res chain seq x y z
N GLU A 1 19.35 -1.54 32.76
CA GLU A 1 20.49 -1.41 33.70
C GLU A 1 21.39 -0.30 33.18
N GLU A 2 21.72 0.70 33.99
CA GLU A 2 22.63 1.80 33.58
C GLU A 2 24.09 1.34 33.65
N ASP A 3 24.91 1.83 32.72
CA ASP A 3 26.35 1.61 32.73
C ASP A 3 26.98 2.32 33.94
N PRO A 4 27.64 1.59 34.86
CA PRO A 4 28.31 2.21 35.99
C PRO A 4 29.42 3.19 35.59
N ALA A 5 30.02 3.02 34.41
CA ALA A 5 31.11 3.85 33.91
C ALA A 5 30.62 5.01 33.02
N ASN A 6 29.44 4.91 32.41
CA ASN A 6 28.93 5.88 31.44
C ASN A 6 27.44 6.22 31.72
N PRO A 7 27.15 7.12 32.66
CA PRO A 7 25.78 7.52 32.95
C PRO A 7 25.01 7.97 31.70
N GLY A 8 23.74 7.56 31.59
CA GLY A 8 22.89 7.77 30.42
C GLY A 8 23.00 6.69 29.33
N LYS A 9 23.88 5.69 29.50
CA LYS A 9 23.95 4.48 28.67
C LYS A 9 23.38 3.28 29.40
N TYR A 10 22.61 2.47 28.69
CA TYR A 10 21.85 1.39 29.30
C TYR A 10 22.03 0.08 28.54
N ALA A 11 22.06 -1.01 29.29
CA ALA A 11 21.81 -2.36 28.81
C ALA A 11 20.33 -2.72 29.03
N LEU A 12 19.68 -3.27 28.00
CA LEU A 12 18.31 -3.78 28.07
C LEU A 12 18.35 -5.24 28.52
N VAL A 13 18.14 -5.46 29.82
CA VAL A 13 18.30 -6.76 30.48
C VAL A 13 16.94 -7.41 30.71
N CYS A 14 16.81 -8.67 30.28
CA CYS A 14 15.68 -9.52 30.63
C CYS A 14 15.92 -10.12 32.02
N MET A 15 14.99 -9.93 32.95
CA MET A 15 15.12 -10.47 34.31
C MET A 15 15.22 -12.00 34.36
N ALA A 16 14.66 -12.71 33.35
CA ALA A 16 14.77 -14.17 33.26
C ALA A 16 16.16 -14.63 32.77
N GLN A 17 16.96 -13.72 32.19
CA GLN A 17 18.30 -13.99 31.66
C GLN A 17 19.24 -12.83 32.06
N PRO A 18 19.46 -12.61 33.38
CA PRO A 18 20.05 -11.39 33.91
C PRO A 18 21.54 -11.20 33.56
N ASP A 19 22.21 -12.28 33.14
CA ASP A 19 23.63 -12.26 32.75
C ASP A 19 23.86 -11.64 31.36
N GLY A 20 22.80 -11.51 30.57
CA GLY A 20 22.83 -11.00 29.20
C GLY A 20 22.15 -9.64 29.01
N SER A 21 22.13 -9.17 27.76
CA SER A 21 21.27 -8.06 27.32
C SER A 21 20.93 -8.14 25.85
N VAL A 22 20.02 -7.27 25.39
CA VAL A 22 19.81 -7.04 23.95
C VAL A 22 21.12 -6.56 23.30
N LYS A 23 21.45 -7.11 22.12
CA LYS A 23 22.58 -6.66 21.29
C LYS A 23 22.33 -5.27 20.73
N PRO A 24 23.38 -4.43 20.60
CA PRO A 24 23.20 -3.05 20.18
C PRO A 24 23.04 -2.91 18.65
N ASP A 25 23.39 -3.96 17.90
CA ASP A 25 23.30 -4.00 16.44
C ASP A 25 22.07 -4.83 16.02
N PRO A 26 21.08 -4.21 15.37
CA PRO A 26 19.94 -4.94 14.80
C PRO A 26 20.35 -5.70 13.53
N SER A 27 19.54 -6.68 13.13
CA SER A 27 19.78 -7.43 11.89
C SER A 27 19.66 -6.59 10.60
N ALA A 28 18.97 -5.45 10.65
CA ALA A 28 18.83 -4.48 9.56
C ALA A 28 18.40 -3.12 10.11
N VAL A 29 18.67 -2.03 9.37
CA VAL A 29 18.28 -0.65 9.74
C VAL A 29 16.95 -0.29 9.08
N SER A 30 15.91 -1.04 9.39
CA SER A 30 14.56 -0.88 8.84
C SER A 30 13.52 -1.60 9.69
N THR A 31 12.25 -1.52 9.30
CA THR A 31 11.16 -2.26 9.95
C THR A 31 11.25 -3.78 9.79
N SER A 32 12.13 -4.31 8.94
CA SER A 32 12.46 -5.74 8.87
C SER A 32 13.60 -6.15 9.81
N GLY A 33 14.28 -5.18 10.43
CA GLY A 33 15.33 -5.41 11.43
C GLY A 33 14.79 -6.07 12.70
N ARG A 34 15.66 -6.84 13.35
CA ARG A 34 15.36 -7.54 14.61
C ARG A 34 16.45 -7.31 15.63
N TRP A 35 16.02 -7.11 16.86
CA TRP A 35 16.87 -7.13 18.04
C TRP A 35 17.05 -8.57 18.53
N SER A 36 18.25 -8.92 18.93
CA SER A 36 18.58 -10.26 19.45
C SER A 36 19.10 -10.15 20.87
N TYR A 37 18.75 -11.10 21.72
CA TYR A 37 19.29 -11.17 23.08
C TYR A 37 20.62 -11.93 23.08
N ASP A 38 21.64 -11.36 23.71
CA ASP A 38 22.92 -12.01 23.97
C ASP A 38 22.95 -12.51 25.41
N ASN A 39 22.91 -13.83 25.60
CA ASN A 39 22.94 -14.44 26.92
C ASN A 39 24.32 -14.39 27.59
N ALA A 40 25.38 -14.07 26.84
CA ALA A 40 26.76 -14.15 27.33
C ALA A 40 27.36 -12.79 27.70
N ALA A 41 26.72 -11.67 27.33
CA ALA A 41 27.27 -10.34 27.55
C ALA A 41 26.18 -9.27 27.70
N LYS A 42 26.49 -8.25 28.50
CA LYS A 42 25.72 -7.00 28.60
C LYS A 42 26.31 -5.93 27.69
N HIS A 43 25.43 -5.22 26.97
CA HIS A 43 25.75 -4.22 25.97
C HIS A 43 25.13 -2.88 26.37
N TYR A 44 25.95 -1.93 26.85
CA TYR A 44 25.50 -0.63 27.33
C TYR A 44 25.51 0.45 26.24
N ASN A 45 24.76 0.23 25.17
CA ASN A 45 24.71 1.13 24.00
C ASN A 45 23.39 1.87 23.84
N PHE A 46 22.39 1.53 24.66
CA PHE A 46 21.06 2.11 24.54
C PHE A 46 20.95 3.43 25.28
N VAL A 47 20.22 4.37 24.68
CA VAL A 47 19.90 5.67 25.24
C VAL A 47 18.39 5.79 25.30
N LEU A 48 17.88 6.28 26.43
CA LEU A 48 16.46 6.50 26.67
C LEU A 48 16.11 7.97 26.40
N GLY A 49 14.94 8.20 25.80
CA GLY A 49 14.32 9.54 25.71
C GLY A 49 14.92 10.47 24.65
N SER A 50 15.79 9.99 23.76
CA SER A 50 16.44 10.83 22.74
C SER A 50 15.49 11.38 21.67
N GLY A 51 14.35 10.72 21.43
CA GLY A 51 13.32 11.18 20.50
C GLY A 51 12.04 11.67 21.21
N SER A 52 11.64 11.00 22.30
CA SER A 52 10.46 11.37 23.09
C SER A 52 10.52 10.74 24.48
N TYR A 53 9.98 11.42 25.48
CA TYR A 53 9.81 10.92 26.85
C TYR A 53 8.63 11.60 27.53
N GLY A 54 8.01 10.93 28.50
CA GLY A 54 6.89 11.49 29.24
C GLY A 54 6.35 10.55 30.31
N LYS A 55 5.09 10.79 30.70
CA LYS A 55 4.36 9.98 31.69
C LYS A 55 3.06 9.45 31.11
N LYS A 56 2.69 8.24 31.52
CA LYS A 56 1.37 7.64 31.34
C LYS A 56 0.93 7.09 32.70
N GLY A 57 -0.09 7.71 33.30
CA GLY A 57 -0.36 7.52 34.72
C GLY A 57 0.87 7.83 35.58
N ASP A 58 1.22 6.91 36.48
CA ASP A 58 2.42 7.00 37.32
C ASP A 58 3.69 6.44 36.66
N ASN A 59 3.57 5.80 35.50
CA ASN A 59 4.69 5.20 34.78
C ASN A 59 5.36 6.22 33.84
N TYR A 60 6.67 6.05 33.66
CA TYR A 60 7.42 6.82 32.67
C TYR A 60 7.54 6.04 31.37
N TYR A 61 7.50 6.76 30.24
CA TYR A 61 7.80 6.20 28.93
C TYR A 61 8.97 6.92 28.26
N TYR A 62 9.70 6.18 27.43
CA TYR A 62 10.86 6.68 26.70
C TYR A 62 10.92 6.06 25.31
N THR A 63 11.44 6.80 24.33
CA THR A 63 12.03 6.17 23.14
C THR A 63 13.32 5.47 23.54
N ILE A 64 13.64 4.34 22.90
CA ILE A 64 14.89 3.62 23.15
C ILE A 64 15.67 3.58 21.85
N ALA A 65 16.87 4.16 21.82
CA ALA A 65 17.75 4.17 20.65
C ALA A 65 19.07 3.47 20.97
N SER A 66 19.70 2.81 19.99
CA SER A 66 21.07 2.29 20.11
C SER A 66 22.04 3.27 19.46
N ASP A 67 23.19 3.53 20.08
CA ASP A 67 24.24 4.36 19.48
C ASP A 67 24.95 3.73 18.27
N LYS A 68 24.61 2.49 17.93
CA LYS A 68 25.08 1.81 16.71
C LYS A 68 24.25 2.14 15.46
N VAL A 69 23.05 2.70 15.64
CA VAL A 69 22.13 3.02 14.54
C VAL A 69 21.54 4.41 14.72
N ASN A 70 21.81 5.31 13.78
CA ASN A 70 21.40 6.71 13.88
C ASN A 70 19.95 6.92 13.42
N GLY A 71 19.19 7.73 14.16
CA GLY A 71 17.82 8.12 13.80
C GLY A 71 16.82 6.97 13.80
N GLN A 72 17.10 5.88 14.51
CA GLN A 72 16.24 4.70 14.61
C GLN A 72 15.97 4.38 16.08
N TYR A 73 14.74 3.97 16.35
CA TYR A 73 14.25 3.67 17.70
C TYR A 73 13.67 2.26 17.74
N LEU A 74 13.73 1.61 18.91
CA LEU A 74 12.98 0.38 19.16
C LEU A 74 11.50 0.65 18.94
N ASN A 75 10.87 -0.21 18.15
CA ASN A 75 9.50 -0.03 17.74
C ASN A 75 8.72 -1.34 17.85
N SER A 76 7.47 -1.29 18.29
CA SER A 76 6.59 -2.46 18.24
C SER A 76 6.26 -2.78 16.78
N SER A 77 6.35 -4.04 16.38
CA SER A 77 6.36 -4.37 14.96
C SER A 77 5.03 -4.11 14.25
N MET A 78 5.10 -3.76 12.96
CA MET A 78 3.94 -3.51 12.10
C MET A 78 3.14 -4.80 11.82
N ALA A 79 1.95 -4.63 11.22
CA ALA A 79 1.09 -5.72 10.79
C ALA A 79 1.86 -6.81 10.01
N GLY A 80 1.57 -8.08 10.34
CA GLY A 80 2.23 -9.24 9.74
C GLY A 80 3.56 -9.67 10.37
N GLN A 81 4.06 -8.95 11.39
CA GLN A 81 5.34 -9.28 12.04
C GLN A 81 5.21 -9.89 13.45
N GLY A 82 3.97 -10.17 13.89
CA GLY A 82 3.67 -10.71 15.22
C GLY A 82 3.98 -9.71 16.33
N LEU A 83 4.43 -10.19 17.49
CA LEU A 83 4.86 -9.36 18.62
C LEU A 83 6.36 -9.05 18.59
N ALA A 84 6.93 -8.82 17.40
CA ALA A 84 8.35 -8.52 17.28
C ALA A 84 8.68 -7.08 17.72
N VAL A 85 9.94 -6.85 18.07
CA VAL A 85 10.51 -5.50 18.24
C VAL A 85 11.41 -5.22 17.05
N ASN A 86 11.09 -4.20 16.27
CA ASN A 86 11.83 -3.76 15.09
C ASN A 86 12.41 -2.35 15.28
N LEU A 87 12.75 -1.69 14.17
CA LEU A 87 13.30 -0.35 14.15
C LEU A 87 12.40 0.56 13.33
N TYR A 88 12.22 1.78 13.82
CA TYR A 88 11.46 2.80 13.13
C TYR A 88 12.05 4.18 13.34
N SER A 89 11.99 5.02 12.31
CA SER A 89 12.63 6.34 12.30
C SER A 89 11.76 7.45 12.86
N ASN A 90 10.47 7.20 13.08
CA ASN A 90 9.53 8.22 13.55
C ASN A 90 8.70 7.72 14.75
N PRO A 91 9.24 7.73 15.97
CA PRO A 91 8.60 7.10 17.12
C PRO A 91 7.31 7.79 17.59
N ASN A 92 7.02 9.00 17.10
CA ASN A 92 5.92 9.85 17.56
C ASN A 92 4.68 9.83 16.64
N ASP A 93 4.70 9.10 15.52
CA ASP A 93 3.58 9.09 14.57
C ASP A 93 2.44 8.12 14.95
N GLY A 94 2.55 7.47 16.12
CA GLY A 94 1.58 6.51 16.63
C GLY A 94 1.90 5.04 16.33
N ASN A 95 2.96 4.73 15.58
CA ASN A 95 3.33 3.35 15.22
C ASN A 95 4.16 2.58 16.28
N GLY A 96 4.14 3.01 17.55
CA GLY A 96 4.65 2.21 18.67
C GLY A 96 6.14 2.35 19.02
N GLY A 97 6.71 3.55 18.87
CA GLY A 97 8.13 3.83 19.16
C GLY A 97 8.46 4.26 20.60
N CYS A 98 7.46 4.36 21.48
CA CYS A 98 7.62 4.75 22.89
C CYS A 98 7.35 3.56 23.81
N TRP A 99 8.25 3.31 24.75
CA TRP A 99 8.21 2.17 25.67
C TRP A 99 7.92 2.64 27.09
N GLU A 100 6.83 2.15 27.66
CA GLU A 100 6.44 2.36 29.05
C GLU A 100 7.23 1.40 29.95
N PHE A 101 7.85 1.94 31.01
CA PHE A 101 8.52 1.16 32.03
C PHE A 101 7.60 1.06 33.24
N SER A 102 6.98 -0.11 33.40
CA SER A 102 6.14 -0.42 34.54
C SER A 102 6.89 -1.29 35.55
N PRO A 103 6.60 -1.17 36.86
CA PRO A 103 7.09 -2.10 37.86
C PRO A 103 6.76 -3.56 37.49
N LYS A 104 7.65 -4.49 37.86
CA LYS A 104 7.38 -5.92 37.72
C LYS A 104 6.11 -6.25 38.50
N GLU A 105 5.13 -6.85 37.83
CA GLU A 105 3.95 -7.38 38.49
C GLU A 105 4.36 -8.57 39.37
N ASP A 106 4.03 -8.49 40.66
CA ASP A 106 4.20 -9.58 41.60
C ASP A 106 2.90 -10.40 41.62
N TYR A 107 2.89 -11.48 40.85
CA TYR A 107 1.77 -12.43 40.80
C TYR A 107 1.78 -13.41 41.97
N ASP A 108 2.84 -13.44 42.79
CA ASP A 108 2.98 -14.34 43.93
C ASP A 108 2.26 -13.81 45.18
N GLY A 109 1.21 -13.01 44.97
CA GLY A 109 0.33 -12.46 46.00
C GLY A 109 0.15 -13.47 47.13
N GLY A 110 0.81 -13.19 48.25
CA GLY A 110 1.17 -14.19 49.24
C GLY A 110 0.02 -15.10 49.60
N SER A 111 0.31 -16.40 49.70
CA SER A 111 -0.55 -17.49 50.16
C SER A 111 -1.54 -17.03 51.23
N SER A 112 -2.68 -16.53 50.76
CA SER A 112 -3.84 -16.25 51.57
C SER A 112 -4.61 -17.56 51.59
N THR A 113 -4.67 -18.22 52.75
CA THR A 113 -5.41 -19.48 52.93
C THR A 113 -6.93 -19.32 52.80
N LYS A 114 -7.42 -18.12 52.46
CA LYS A 114 -8.82 -17.85 52.17
C LYS A 114 -9.04 -17.77 50.66
N PRO A 115 -10.03 -18.53 50.12
CA PRO A 115 -10.44 -18.40 48.72
C PRO A 115 -10.79 -16.94 48.40
N VAL A 116 -10.30 -16.48 47.26
CA VAL A 116 -10.62 -15.16 46.74
C VAL A 116 -11.85 -15.31 45.86
N THR A 117 -12.98 -14.71 46.28
CA THR A 117 -14.28 -14.84 45.61
C THR A 117 -14.64 -13.59 44.82
N PHE A 118 -15.47 -13.73 43.80
CA PHE A 118 -16.04 -12.65 42.98
C PHE A 118 -17.50 -12.96 42.65
N ASP A 119 -18.18 -12.03 41.98
CA ASP A 119 -19.53 -12.26 41.44
C ASP A 119 -19.44 -13.29 40.32
N TYR A 120 -19.66 -14.55 40.68
CA TYR A 120 -19.55 -15.69 39.79
C TYR A 120 -20.54 -15.60 38.63
N LEU A 121 -20.10 -16.06 37.46
CA LEU A 121 -20.96 -16.12 36.29
C LEU A 121 -22.02 -17.23 36.47
N GLU A 122 -23.28 -16.91 36.22
CA GLU A 122 -24.41 -17.80 36.46
C GLU A 122 -24.77 -18.63 35.21
N GLU A 123 -25.14 -19.90 35.42
CA GLU A 123 -25.64 -20.75 34.34
C GLU A 123 -26.92 -20.17 33.71
N GLY A 124 -27.01 -20.22 32.38
CA GLY A 124 -28.11 -19.66 31.60
C GLY A 124 -28.03 -18.15 31.38
N LYS A 125 -27.16 -17.43 32.08
CA LYS A 125 -26.92 -15.99 31.85
C LYS A 125 -25.91 -15.76 30.72
N THR A 126 -25.98 -14.57 30.15
CA THR A 126 -25.14 -14.16 29.01
C THR A 126 -24.28 -12.98 29.41
N TYR A 127 -22.99 -13.05 29.06
CA TYR A 127 -21.99 -12.07 29.45
C TYR A 127 -21.20 -11.56 28.26
N MET A 128 -20.77 -10.30 28.35
CA MET A 128 -19.74 -9.72 27.50
C MET A 128 -18.44 -9.67 28.30
N LEU A 129 -17.36 -10.18 27.71
CA LEU A 129 -16.03 -10.26 28.33
C LEU A 129 -15.15 -9.15 27.74
N THR A 130 -14.92 -8.09 28.51
CA THR A 130 -14.25 -6.86 28.05
C THR A 130 -12.87 -6.75 28.68
N ASN A 131 -11.87 -6.30 27.93
CA ASN A 131 -10.53 -6.12 28.47
C ASN A 131 -10.53 -5.04 29.55
N ALA A 132 -9.85 -5.30 30.67
CA ALA A 132 -9.82 -4.42 31.83
C ALA A 132 -8.54 -3.55 31.88
N VAL A 133 -7.62 -3.74 30.94
CA VAL A 133 -6.28 -3.15 30.99
C VAL A 133 -6.25 -1.83 30.24
N GLU A 134 -5.62 -0.82 30.84
CA GLU A 134 -5.45 0.50 30.24
C GLU A 134 -4.72 0.43 28.88
N GLY A 135 -5.28 1.07 27.85
CA GLY A 135 -4.83 0.99 26.46
C GLY A 135 -5.47 -0.13 25.65
N PHE A 136 -6.33 -0.97 26.25
CA PHE A 136 -7.11 -2.02 25.58
C PHE A 136 -8.62 -1.79 25.71
N GLU A 137 -9.05 -0.56 26.01
CA GLU A 137 -10.44 -0.23 26.31
C GLU A 137 -11.37 -0.62 25.15
N GLY A 138 -12.52 -1.19 25.51
CA GLY A 138 -13.55 -1.60 24.55
C GLY A 138 -13.23 -2.86 23.75
N ILE A 139 -12.03 -3.46 23.91
CA ILE A 139 -11.75 -4.77 23.31
C ILE A 139 -12.55 -5.84 24.03
N THR A 140 -13.31 -6.62 23.28
CA THR A 140 -14.13 -7.72 23.79
C THR A 140 -13.73 -9.04 23.15
N LEU A 141 -13.88 -10.14 23.88
CA LEU A 141 -13.77 -11.48 23.31
C LEU A 141 -14.96 -11.75 22.40
N SER A 142 -14.71 -12.17 21.17
CA SER A 142 -15.76 -12.38 20.16
C SER A 142 -15.49 -13.58 19.27
N ASP A 143 -16.49 -13.94 18.48
CA ASP A 143 -16.40 -14.93 17.42
C ASP A 143 -16.80 -14.31 16.06
N ASP A 144 -15.96 -14.44 15.03
CA ASP A 144 -16.24 -13.91 13.69
C ASP A 144 -16.87 -14.94 12.73
N ASN A 145 -17.09 -16.17 13.19
CA ASN A 145 -17.62 -17.28 12.38
C ASN A 145 -16.85 -17.56 11.08
N SER A 146 -15.62 -17.05 10.95
CA SER A 146 -14.83 -17.04 9.70
C SER A 146 -13.39 -17.51 9.92
N GLY A 147 -13.20 -18.37 10.93
CA GLY A 147 -11.95 -19.04 11.23
C GLY A 147 -12.06 -19.92 12.47
N ASN A 148 -10.94 -20.51 12.87
CA ASN A 148 -10.84 -21.34 14.06
C ASN A 148 -10.40 -20.56 15.29
N SER A 149 -9.84 -19.36 15.17
CA SER A 149 -9.30 -18.64 16.33
C SER A 149 -10.34 -17.80 17.05
N LEU A 150 -10.26 -17.73 18.38
CA LEU A 150 -10.98 -16.76 19.20
C LEU A 150 -10.53 -15.33 18.83
N LYS A 151 -11.48 -14.40 18.77
CA LYS A 151 -11.23 -13.02 18.36
C LYS A 151 -11.24 -12.06 19.55
N ALA A 152 -10.52 -10.95 19.39
CA ALA A 152 -10.51 -9.84 20.33
C ALA A 152 -10.56 -8.53 19.53
N ASN A 153 -11.64 -7.78 19.63
CA ASN A 153 -11.81 -6.50 18.92
C ASN A 153 -12.81 -5.59 19.63
N ASN A 154 -12.88 -4.34 19.18
CA ASN A 154 -13.73 -3.29 19.73
C ASN A 154 -15.00 -3.01 18.91
N ASN A 155 -15.39 -3.91 18.00
CA ASN A 155 -16.62 -3.74 17.24
C ASN A 155 -17.83 -4.09 18.12
N ALA A 156 -18.64 -3.10 18.46
CA ALA A 156 -19.85 -3.27 19.28
C ALA A 156 -20.90 -4.23 18.68
N PHE A 157 -20.85 -4.47 17.37
CA PHE A 157 -21.74 -5.39 16.65
C PHE A 157 -21.08 -6.74 16.33
N ALA A 158 -19.89 -7.02 16.87
CA ALA A 158 -19.29 -8.34 16.80
C ALA A 158 -20.08 -9.36 17.64
N ASN A 159 -19.92 -10.65 17.35
CA ASN A 159 -20.53 -11.69 18.18
C ASN A 159 -19.73 -11.85 19.48
N ASN A 160 -19.95 -10.95 20.44
CA ASN A 160 -19.18 -10.85 21.70
C ASN A 160 -19.98 -11.25 22.95
N ALA A 161 -21.15 -11.86 22.76
CA ALA A 161 -21.98 -12.40 23.83
C ALA A 161 -21.73 -13.89 24.05
N TRP A 162 -21.56 -14.26 25.31
CA TRP A 162 -21.22 -15.60 25.76
C TRP A 162 -22.21 -16.09 26.81
N THR A 163 -23.00 -17.11 26.48
CA THR A 163 -23.88 -17.79 27.43
C THR A 163 -23.09 -18.84 28.21
N VAL A 164 -23.25 -18.85 29.53
CA VAL A 164 -22.66 -19.86 30.42
C VAL A 164 -23.60 -21.06 30.44
N GLU A 165 -23.17 -22.19 29.88
CA GLU A 165 -23.98 -23.42 29.84
C GLU A 165 -23.69 -24.36 31.02
N ALA A 166 -22.51 -24.25 31.63
CA ALA A 166 -22.12 -24.99 32.82
C ALA A 166 -21.16 -24.16 33.66
N SER A 167 -21.26 -24.27 34.98
CA SER A 167 -20.52 -23.49 35.95
C SER A 167 -20.14 -24.32 37.17
N THR A 168 -18.89 -24.26 37.61
CA THR A 168 -18.42 -24.95 38.81
C THR A 168 -17.47 -24.04 39.57
N ILE A 169 -17.79 -23.75 40.83
CA ILE A 169 -16.91 -23.00 41.73
C ILE A 169 -15.89 -23.97 42.33
N ASN A 170 -14.61 -23.67 42.13
CA ASN A 170 -13.50 -24.49 42.57
C ASN A 170 -13.15 -24.17 44.04
N ALA A 171 -12.45 -25.10 44.71
CA ALA A 171 -12.09 -24.95 46.12
C ALA A 171 -11.17 -23.75 46.42
N ASP A 172 -10.44 -23.26 45.42
CA ASP A 172 -9.57 -22.08 45.50
C ASP A 172 -10.31 -20.74 45.28
N GLY A 173 -11.62 -20.80 44.98
CA GLY A 173 -12.44 -19.62 44.66
C GLY A 173 -12.42 -19.23 43.18
N SER A 174 -11.65 -19.92 42.34
CA SER A 174 -11.79 -19.78 40.89
C SER A 174 -13.07 -20.45 40.39
N GLN A 175 -13.47 -20.13 39.17
CA GLN A 175 -14.67 -20.67 38.55
C GLN A 175 -14.33 -21.36 37.24
N THR A 176 -14.79 -22.58 37.02
CA THR A 176 -14.69 -23.26 35.73
C THR A 176 -16.03 -23.18 35.00
N VAL A 177 -16.03 -22.64 33.78
CA VAL A 177 -17.24 -22.45 32.98
C VAL A 177 -17.13 -23.08 31.60
N LYS A 178 -18.29 -23.46 31.06
CA LYS A 178 -18.48 -23.77 29.64
C LYS A 178 -19.23 -22.60 29.01
N VAL A 179 -18.58 -21.88 28.11
CA VAL A 179 -19.15 -20.67 27.49
C VAL A 179 -19.37 -20.86 26.00
N LYS A 180 -20.57 -20.48 25.55
CA LYS A 180 -21.02 -20.59 24.17
C LYS A 180 -21.32 -19.22 23.61
N ASN A 181 -20.81 -18.95 22.42
CA ASN A 181 -21.15 -17.74 21.71
C ASN A 181 -22.62 -17.76 21.28
N VAL A 182 -23.37 -16.70 21.61
CA VAL A 182 -24.82 -16.66 21.35
C VAL A 182 -25.15 -16.72 19.87
N ALA A 183 -24.38 -16.03 19.03
CA ALA A 183 -24.70 -15.88 17.61
C ALA A 183 -24.25 -17.08 16.78
N THR A 184 -23.07 -17.63 17.08
CA THR A 184 -22.46 -18.71 16.28
C THR A 184 -22.72 -20.10 16.84
N GLY A 185 -23.10 -20.19 18.12
CA GLY A 185 -23.26 -21.46 18.83
C GLY A 185 -21.95 -22.21 19.10
N ARG A 186 -20.80 -21.62 18.79
CA ARG A 186 -19.46 -22.18 19.01
C ARG A 186 -18.95 -21.87 20.41
N TYR A 187 -17.94 -22.60 20.85
CA TYR A 187 -17.39 -22.54 22.20
C TYR A 187 -15.94 -22.12 22.17
N ILE A 188 -15.49 -21.43 23.22
CA ILE A 188 -14.06 -21.35 23.55
C ILE A 188 -13.64 -22.78 23.91
N ASN A 189 -12.87 -23.45 23.05
CA ASN A 189 -12.76 -24.91 23.06
C ASN A 189 -11.38 -25.40 23.53
N SER A 190 -10.30 -25.00 22.86
CA SER A 190 -8.98 -25.59 23.14
C SER A 190 -7.85 -24.62 22.91
N LEU A 191 -6.67 -24.96 23.44
CA LEU A 191 -5.42 -24.31 23.12
C LEU A 191 -4.63 -25.09 22.09
N ASP A 192 -4.02 -24.37 21.15
CA ASP A 192 -2.98 -24.90 20.29
C ASP A 192 -1.60 -24.86 20.96
N ALA A 193 -0.64 -25.51 20.30
CA ALA A 193 0.76 -25.46 20.66
C ALA A 193 1.28 -24.01 20.68
N TYR A 194 2.26 -23.76 21.55
CA TYR A 194 2.95 -22.49 21.60
C TYR A 194 3.56 -22.14 20.24
N ALA A 195 3.32 -20.90 19.80
CA ALA A 195 3.96 -20.28 18.66
C ALA A 195 4.77 -19.07 19.14
N ASP A 196 6.02 -18.98 18.65
CA ASP A 196 6.92 -17.90 19.01
C ASP A 196 6.31 -16.53 18.67
N ARG A 197 6.40 -15.57 19.60
CA ARG A 197 5.84 -14.21 19.49
C ARG A 197 4.32 -14.13 19.35
N VAL A 198 3.63 -15.22 19.68
CA VAL A 198 2.16 -15.33 19.59
C VAL A 198 1.56 -15.85 20.90
N GLY A 199 2.26 -16.75 21.60
CA GLY A 199 1.71 -17.50 22.72
C GLY A 199 1.04 -18.78 22.25
N CYS A 200 0.00 -19.25 22.93
CA CYS A 200 -0.83 -20.38 22.51
C CYS A 200 -2.12 -19.85 21.87
N PRO A 201 -2.37 -20.08 20.57
CA PRO A 201 -3.63 -19.73 19.94
C PRO A 201 -4.81 -20.43 20.62
N VAL A 202 -5.93 -19.73 20.73
CA VAL A 202 -7.16 -20.25 21.35
C VAL A 202 -8.16 -20.55 20.24
N ASN A 203 -8.63 -21.80 20.20
CA ASN A 203 -9.53 -22.26 19.16
C ASN A 203 -11.00 -22.21 19.59
N MET A 204 -11.82 -21.74 18.66
CA MET A 204 -13.26 -21.86 18.58
C MET A 204 -13.62 -23.24 18.01
N GLY A 205 -14.65 -23.87 18.56
CA GLY A 205 -15.12 -25.15 18.05
C GLY A 205 -16.49 -25.57 18.55
N ASN A 206 -16.79 -26.84 18.33
CA ASN A 206 -17.97 -27.48 18.91
C ASN A 206 -17.84 -27.59 20.43
N ALA A 207 -18.92 -27.97 21.10
CA ALA A 207 -18.94 -28.15 22.54
C ALA A 207 -17.88 -29.17 22.99
N THR A 208 -17.14 -28.84 24.05
CA THR A 208 -16.38 -29.81 24.82
C THR A 208 -17.33 -30.62 25.71
N ALA A 209 -16.94 -31.84 26.10
CA ALA A 209 -17.70 -32.63 27.06
C ALA A 209 -17.78 -31.92 28.42
N ASP A 210 -16.65 -31.34 28.85
CA ASP A 210 -16.50 -30.69 30.15
C ASP A 210 -16.25 -29.17 30.02
N ALA A 211 -16.54 -28.44 31.09
CA ALA A 211 -16.15 -27.03 31.24
C ALA A 211 -14.62 -26.89 31.26
N ASN A 212 -14.10 -25.91 30.51
CA ASN A 212 -12.69 -25.82 30.12
C ASN A 212 -12.11 -24.40 30.19
N VAL A 213 -12.94 -23.40 30.53
CA VAL A 213 -12.52 -22.02 30.74
C VAL A 213 -12.50 -21.75 32.24
N THR A 214 -11.34 -21.34 32.78
CA THR A 214 -11.20 -21.03 34.21
C THR A 214 -11.11 -19.52 34.40
N ILE A 215 -11.89 -18.98 35.33
CA ILE A 215 -11.92 -17.56 35.69
C ILE A 215 -11.41 -17.42 37.12
N SER A 216 -10.47 -16.51 37.34
CA SER A 216 -9.92 -16.21 38.66
C SER A 216 -9.91 -14.71 38.89
N TYR A 217 -10.19 -14.27 40.12
CA TYR A 217 -10.22 -12.84 40.45
C TYR A 217 -8.86 -12.33 40.93
N VAL A 218 -8.46 -11.17 40.41
CA VAL A 218 -7.21 -10.49 40.72
C VAL A 218 -7.52 -9.29 41.61
N LYS A 219 -7.48 -9.53 42.92
CA LYS A 219 -7.86 -8.56 43.95
C LYS A 219 -7.13 -7.21 43.87
N ASN A 220 -5.87 -7.20 43.43
CA ASN A 220 -5.08 -5.97 43.37
C ASN A 220 -5.64 -4.96 42.36
N TYR A 221 -6.30 -5.44 41.29
CA TYR A 221 -6.80 -4.62 40.20
C TYR A 221 -8.32 -4.65 40.07
N ASP A 222 -9.00 -5.50 40.84
CA ASP A 222 -10.45 -5.73 40.70
C ASP A 222 -10.84 -6.36 39.34
N ASP A 223 -9.92 -7.14 38.76
CA ASP A 223 -10.04 -7.71 37.42
C ASP A 223 -10.18 -9.24 37.42
N LEU A 224 -10.56 -9.81 36.27
CA LEU A 224 -10.65 -11.26 36.05
C LEU A 224 -9.54 -11.76 35.13
N ARG A 225 -8.91 -12.87 35.51
CA ARG A 225 -8.07 -13.70 34.64
C ARG A 225 -8.91 -14.81 34.05
N ILE A 226 -9.12 -14.75 32.75
CA ILE A 226 -9.79 -15.82 31.99
C ILE A 226 -8.70 -16.71 31.40
N LYS A 227 -8.78 -18.01 31.65
CA LYS A 227 -7.78 -19.00 31.27
C LYS A 227 -8.39 -20.12 30.43
N VAL A 228 -7.65 -20.59 29.44
CA VAL A 228 -7.95 -21.82 28.69
C VAL A 228 -6.73 -22.72 28.86
N GLY A 229 -6.93 -24.01 29.15
CA GLY A 229 -5.81 -24.94 29.38
C GLY A 229 -4.77 -24.45 30.39
N GLY A 230 -5.21 -23.71 31.42
CA GLY A 230 -4.37 -23.16 32.48
C GLY A 230 -3.56 -21.90 32.13
N LYS A 231 -3.73 -21.32 30.93
CA LYS A 231 -3.00 -20.12 30.48
C LYS A 231 -3.95 -18.93 30.28
N SER A 232 -3.56 -17.73 30.72
CA SER A 232 -4.39 -16.52 30.64
C SER A 232 -4.53 -15.98 29.23
N LEU A 233 -5.77 -15.65 28.86
CA LEU A 233 -6.14 -15.00 27.61
C LEU A 233 -5.63 -13.55 27.57
N PHE A 234 -5.11 -13.14 26.42
CA PHE A 234 -4.74 -11.76 26.12
C PHE A 234 -5.03 -11.42 24.66
N ALA A 235 -5.32 -10.14 24.39
CA ALA A 235 -5.60 -9.66 23.04
C ALA A 235 -4.30 -9.40 22.27
N VAL A 236 -4.30 -9.69 20.96
CA VAL A 236 -3.20 -9.30 20.06
C VAL A 236 -3.67 -8.33 18.97
N PRO A 237 -2.78 -7.43 18.47
CA PRO A 237 -3.15 -6.40 17.50
C PRO A 237 -3.78 -6.89 16.20
N SER A 238 -3.57 -8.16 15.84
CA SER A 238 -4.19 -8.78 14.64
C SER A 238 -5.68 -9.09 14.81
N GLY A 239 -6.28 -8.78 15.96
CA GLY A 239 -7.70 -9.01 16.23
C GLY A 239 -8.04 -10.41 16.74
N VAL A 240 -7.04 -11.18 17.19
CA VAL A 240 -7.23 -12.51 17.81
C VAL A 240 -6.95 -12.48 19.30
N ALA A 241 -7.44 -13.48 20.03
CA ALA A 241 -7.10 -13.72 21.43
C ALA A 241 -6.25 -14.98 21.54
N ASN A 242 -5.10 -14.85 22.21
CA ASN A 242 -4.20 -15.96 22.50
C ASN A 242 -4.09 -16.16 24.00
N ALA A 243 -3.35 -17.17 24.44
CA ALA A 243 -3.12 -17.44 25.85
C ALA A 243 -1.66 -17.69 26.19
N GLY A 244 -1.28 -17.40 27.43
CA GLY A 244 0.02 -17.78 27.99
C GLY A 244 1.15 -16.82 27.68
N ALA A 245 2.34 -17.12 28.20
CA ALA A 245 3.51 -16.30 27.95
C ALA A 245 3.88 -16.27 26.46
N THR A 246 4.33 -15.11 26.00
CA THR A 246 4.79 -14.88 24.62
C THR A 246 6.27 -15.20 24.42
N THR A 247 7.00 -15.49 25.50
CA THR A 247 8.47 -15.61 25.51
C THR A 247 8.99 -17.05 25.42
N GLY A 248 8.14 -18.07 25.63
CA GLY A 248 8.53 -19.46 25.43
C GLY A 248 7.51 -20.47 25.96
N ALA A 249 7.54 -21.69 25.43
CA ALA A 249 6.63 -22.77 25.82
C ALA A 249 6.81 -23.27 27.26
N ASN A 250 8.05 -23.19 27.79
CA ASN A 250 8.45 -23.79 29.07
C ASN A 250 8.64 -22.77 30.20
N VAL A 251 8.23 -21.52 30.01
CA VAL A 251 8.34 -20.52 31.08
C VAL A 251 7.26 -20.76 32.14
N SER A 252 7.61 -20.49 33.40
CA SER A 252 6.73 -20.73 34.55
C SER A 252 5.70 -19.63 34.77
N TYR A 253 5.92 -18.44 34.20
CA TYR A 253 5.03 -17.29 34.35
C TYR A 253 4.02 -17.19 33.20
N ASP A 254 2.87 -16.56 33.45
CA ASP A 254 1.78 -16.40 32.49
C ASP A 254 1.91 -15.07 31.71
N ALA A 255 0.96 -14.78 30.79
CA ALA A 255 0.87 -13.48 30.12
C ALA A 255 0.75 -12.34 31.15
N ALA A 256 1.46 -11.23 30.94
CA ALA A 256 1.44 -10.12 31.89
C ALA A 256 0.14 -9.29 31.77
N ARG A 257 -0.32 -8.62 32.84
CA ARG A 257 -1.55 -7.80 32.78
C ARG A 257 -1.42 -6.75 31.68
N ASN A 258 -0.29 -6.05 31.62
CA ASN A 258 -0.02 -5.02 30.61
C ASN A 258 -0.04 -5.53 29.14
N GLN A 259 -0.13 -6.83 28.90
CA GLN A 259 -0.40 -7.40 27.57
C GLN A 259 -1.90 -7.48 27.23
N GLY A 260 -2.78 -6.94 28.08
CA GLY A 260 -4.22 -7.09 27.95
C GLY A 260 -4.71 -8.44 28.47
N ALA A 261 -4.07 -8.99 29.52
CA ALA A 261 -4.37 -10.34 30.00
C ALA A 261 -5.49 -10.42 31.06
N GLU A 262 -6.13 -9.29 31.36
CA GLU A 262 -7.16 -9.15 32.39
C GLU A 262 -8.45 -8.56 31.81
N TRP A 263 -9.57 -8.98 32.38
CA TRP A 263 -10.90 -8.84 31.80
C TRP A 263 -11.94 -8.49 32.85
N THR A 264 -13.06 -7.93 32.43
CA THR A 264 -14.30 -7.81 33.20
C THR A 264 -15.40 -8.62 32.54
N ALA A 265 -16.39 -9.05 33.33
CA ALA A 265 -17.59 -9.72 32.83
C ALA A 265 -18.81 -8.85 33.15
N THR A 266 -19.57 -8.47 32.13
CA THR A 266 -20.82 -7.71 32.28
C THR A 266 -21.98 -8.56 31.79
N GLU A 267 -23.02 -8.73 32.61
CA GLU A 267 -24.25 -9.40 32.17
C GLU A 267 -24.93 -8.56 31.07
N VAL A 268 -25.25 -9.18 29.94
CA VAL A 268 -25.80 -8.53 28.76
C VAL A 268 -27.03 -9.26 28.23
N LYS A 269 -27.91 -8.50 27.59
CA LYS A 269 -28.96 -8.99 26.70
C LYS A 269 -28.56 -8.72 25.25
N ILE A 270 -29.01 -9.57 24.34
CA ILE A 270 -28.83 -9.34 22.90
C ILE A 270 -29.99 -8.53 22.38
N VAL A 271 -29.68 -7.35 21.85
CA VAL A 271 -30.63 -6.47 21.19
C VAL A 271 -30.50 -6.62 19.68
N THR A 272 -31.64 -6.81 19.00
CA THR A 272 -31.73 -6.80 17.54
C THR A 272 -32.26 -5.45 17.07
N PHE A 273 -31.56 -4.82 16.14
CA PHE A 273 -31.97 -3.61 15.44
C PHE A 273 -32.37 -3.95 14.00
N ASN A 274 -33.62 -3.68 13.65
CA ASN A 274 -34.12 -3.73 12.29
C ASN A 274 -34.09 -2.30 11.73
N CYS A 275 -33.11 -2.01 10.90
CA CYS A 275 -32.85 -0.65 10.44
C CYS A 275 -33.51 -0.39 9.08
N GLN A 276 -34.16 0.76 8.95
CA GLN A 276 -34.73 1.25 7.69
C GLN A 276 -34.50 2.75 7.51
N ASP A 277 -34.54 3.24 6.27
CA ASP A 277 -34.58 4.68 6.03
C ASP A 277 -36.00 5.26 6.23
N ASP A 278 -36.12 6.59 6.17
CA ASP A 278 -37.37 7.35 6.28
C ASP A 278 -38.36 7.09 5.13
N LYS A 279 -38.00 6.27 4.14
CA LYS A 279 -38.84 5.82 3.03
C LYS A 279 -39.19 4.32 3.14
N GLY A 280 -38.77 3.64 4.21
CA GLY A 280 -39.02 2.23 4.47
C GLY A 280 -38.08 1.27 3.73
N VAL A 281 -36.95 1.75 3.18
CA VAL A 281 -35.93 0.88 2.58
C VAL A 281 -35.13 0.20 3.69
N HIS A 282 -35.03 -1.12 3.63
CA HIS A 282 -34.26 -1.91 4.59
C HIS A 282 -32.75 -1.62 4.48
N LEU A 283 -32.14 -1.18 5.59
CA LEU A 283 -30.71 -0.88 5.70
C LEU A 283 -29.91 -2.06 6.29
N GLY A 284 -30.59 -3.01 6.91
CA GLY A 284 -30.00 -4.22 7.49
C GLY A 284 -30.57 -4.56 8.86
N THR A 285 -30.22 -5.75 9.33
CA THR A 285 -30.51 -6.21 10.70
C THR A 285 -29.20 -6.45 11.44
N PHE A 286 -29.07 -5.84 12.61
CA PHE A 286 -27.85 -5.85 13.41
C PHE A 286 -28.14 -6.34 14.82
N LYS A 287 -27.17 -7.03 15.43
CA LYS A 287 -27.27 -7.48 16.82
C LYS A 287 -26.16 -6.85 17.64
N ARG A 288 -26.48 -6.45 18.87
CA ARG A 288 -25.54 -5.85 19.80
C ARG A 288 -25.75 -6.41 21.21
N SER A 289 -24.65 -6.68 21.89
CA SER A 289 -24.65 -6.94 23.33
C SER A 289 -24.85 -5.64 24.08
N VAL A 290 -25.91 -5.57 24.91
CA VAL A 290 -26.24 -4.38 25.71
C VAL A 290 -26.33 -4.80 27.18
N PRO A 291 -25.70 -4.07 28.13
CA PRO A 291 -25.83 -4.39 29.54
C PRO A 291 -27.28 -4.51 29.98
N VAL A 292 -27.58 -5.49 30.84
CA VAL A 292 -28.96 -5.71 31.34
C VAL A 292 -29.51 -4.52 32.12
N SER A 293 -28.63 -3.69 32.67
CA SER A 293 -28.96 -2.44 33.37
C SER A 293 -29.49 -1.33 32.44
N VAL A 294 -29.27 -1.42 31.12
CA VAL A 294 -29.78 -0.45 30.16
C VAL A 294 -31.27 -0.70 29.92
N THR A 295 -32.09 0.23 30.40
CA THR A 295 -33.55 0.16 30.32
C THR A 295 -34.11 0.81 29.05
N GLU A 296 -33.40 1.75 28.45
CA GLU A 296 -33.82 2.49 27.25
C GLU A 296 -32.73 2.42 26.19
N ILE A 297 -33.14 2.23 24.93
CA ILE A 297 -32.23 2.22 23.79
C ILE A 297 -32.19 3.61 23.17
N THR A 298 -31.00 4.18 23.13
CA THR A 298 -30.69 5.50 22.58
C THR A 298 -29.92 5.37 21.26
N GLY A 299 -29.87 6.45 20.48
CA GLY A 299 -29.28 6.44 19.13
C GLY A 299 -27.78 6.08 19.07
N ASP A 300 -27.03 6.30 20.14
CA ASP A 300 -25.61 5.89 20.27
C ASP A 300 -25.43 4.37 20.40
N LEU A 301 -26.50 3.64 20.74
CA LEU A 301 -26.50 2.19 20.75
C LEU A 301 -26.79 1.58 19.38
N CYS A 302 -27.40 2.34 18.47
CA CYS A 302 -27.81 1.89 17.15
C CYS A 302 -26.65 1.85 16.13
N PRO A 303 -26.78 1.06 15.04
CA PRO A 303 -25.85 1.13 13.92
C PRO A 303 -25.74 2.55 13.34
N THR A 304 -24.58 2.90 12.82
CA THR A 304 -24.38 4.18 12.14
C THR A 304 -24.35 3.97 10.63
N PHE A 305 -25.12 4.78 9.90
CA PHE A 305 -25.09 4.81 8.45
C PHE A 305 -24.68 6.20 7.97
N LYS A 306 -23.76 6.22 7.01
CA LYS A 306 -23.22 7.45 6.42
C LYS A 306 -24.34 8.39 5.97
N ASN A 307 -24.20 9.69 6.28
CA ASN A 307 -25.13 10.74 5.88
C ASN A 307 -26.59 10.54 6.34
N THR A 308 -26.79 9.83 7.44
CA THR A 308 -28.09 9.68 8.10
C THR A 308 -27.99 9.97 9.58
N ALA A 309 -29.12 10.13 10.25
CA ALA A 309 -29.25 10.19 11.70
C ALA A 309 -30.44 9.33 12.15
N VAL A 310 -30.35 8.76 13.35
CA VAL A 310 -31.49 8.07 13.96
C VAL A 310 -32.61 9.09 14.19
N GLU A 311 -33.78 8.84 13.60
CA GLU A 311 -34.97 9.67 13.76
C GLU A 311 -35.95 9.07 14.76
N HIS A 312 -36.15 7.76 14.71
CA HIS A 312 -37.09 7.07 15.57
C HIS A 312 -36.61 5.67 15.95
N ILE A 313 -36.88 5.27 17.19
CA ILE A 313 -36.61 3.93 17.73
C ILE A 313 -37.93 3.43 18.34
N GLU A 314 -38.43 2.30 17.86
CA GLU A 314 -39.65 1.66 18.34
C GLU A 314 -39.35 0.23 18.80
N ALA A 315 -39.85 -0.18 19.97
CA ALA A 315 -39.72 -1.55 20.43
C ALA A 315 -40.70 -2.47 19.67
N ASP A 316 -40.20 -3.60 19.18
CA ASP A 316 -40.94 -4.63 18.45
C ASP A 316 -40.85 -5.99 19.16
N GLY A 317 -41.23 -5.97 20.43
CA GLY A 317 -41.11 -7.11 21.35
C GLY A 317 -39.80 -7.12 22.17
N ASP A 318 -39.53 -8.25 22.81
CA ASP A 318 -38.42 -8.35 23.77
C ASP A 318 -37.07 -8.24 23.06
N ASN A 319 -36.32 -7.19 23.40
CA ASN A 319 -35.00 -6.89 22.85
C ASN A 319 -34.95 -6.77 21.32
N ASN A 320 -36.06 -6.47 20.66
CA ASN A 320 -36.10 -6.18 19.22
C ASN A 320 -36.58 -4.74 19.01
N TYR A 321 -35.93 -4.01 18.12
CA TYR A 321 -36.22 -2.60 17.87
C TYR A 321 -36.22 -2.29 16.38
N ASN A 322 -37.25 -1.60 15.93
CA ASN A 322 -37.30 -0.98 14.60
C ASN A 322 -36.68 0.41 14.71
N VAL A 323 -35.65 0.67 13.90
CA VAL A 323 -34.89 1.93 13.92
C VAL A 323 -35.01 2.60 12.56
N THR A 324 -35.60 3.79 12.54
CA THR A 324 -35.77 4.60 11.34
C THR A 324 -34.69 5.66 11.29
N TYR A 325 -34.00 5.75 10.15
CA TYR A 325 -32.93 6.69 9.88
C TYR A 325 -33.38 7.75 8.88
N LYS A 326 -33.23 9.02 9.24
CA LYS A 326 -33.49 10.12 8.33
C LYS A 326 -32.20 10.55 7.63
N ARG A 327 -32.31 10.89 6.35
CA ARG A 327 -31.19 11.49 5.62
C ARG A 327 -30.78 12.82 6.28
N SER A 328 -29.50 12.98 6.59
CA SER A 328 -28.94 14.18 7.21
C SER A 328 -28.06 15.00 6.25
N ALA A 329 -27.50 14.35 5.22
CA ALA A 329 -26.71 14.99 4.19
C ALA A 329 -26.74 14.21 2.86
N TYR A 330 -26.24 14.82 1.79
CA TYR A 330 -25.96 14.16 0.51
C TYR A 330 -24.47 14.29 0.16
N ALA A 331 -23.91 13.26 -0.45
CA ALA A 331 -22.55 13.24 -0.97
C ALA A 331 -22.53 13.74 -2.42
N LEU A 332 -21.73 14.78 -2.68
CA LEU A 332 -21.32 15.20 -4.00
C LEU A 332 -19.94 14.60 -4.29
N ASN A 333 -19.89 13.61 -5.18
CA ASN A 333 -18.65 13.00 -5.65
C ASN A 333 -18.15 13.76 -6.88
N ILE A 334 -17.11 14.58 -6.71
CA ILE A 334 -16.48 15.32 -7.81
C ILE A 334 -15.38 14.44 -8.38
N VAL A 335 -15.58 13.93 -9.60
CA VAL A 335 -14.66 13.03 -10.28
C VAL A 335 -13.98 13.79 -11.41
N CYS A 336 -12.67 14.06 -11.24
CA CYS A 336 -11.85 14.66 -12.28
C CYS A 336 -11.14 13.54 -13.05
N ALA A 337 -11.37 13.45 -14.36
CA ALA A 337 -10.78 12.42 -15.21
C ALA A 337 -10.46 12.94 -16.61
N ASP A 338 -9.63 12.21 -17.35
CA ASP A 338 -9.43 12.47 -18.78
C ASP A 338 -10.52 11.81 -19.65
N LYS A 339 -10.49 12.09 -20.96
CA LYS A 339 -11.40 11.47 -21.95
C LYS A 339 -11.34 9.94 -21.99
N ALA A 340 -10.23 9.34 -21.59
CA ALA A 340 -10.01 7.90 -21.56
C ALA A 340 -10.32 7.27 -20.18
N GLY A 341 -10.90 8.04 -19.26
CA GLY A 341 -11.28 7.57 -17.93
C GLY A 341 -10.10 7.43 -16.96
N VAL A 342 -8.93 8.02 -17.25
CA VAL A 342 -7.82 8.11 -16.31
C VAL A 342 -8.17 9.15 -15.24
N LEU A 343 -8.06 8.78 -13.96
CA LEU A 343 -8.42 9.64 -12.85
C LEU A 343 -7.33 10.68 -12.57
N LEU A 344 -7.74 11.90 -12.25
CA LEU A 344 -6.86 12.98 -11.79
C LEU A 344 -7.06 13.21 -10.28
N SER A 345 -8.32 13.30 -9.87
CA SER A 345 -8.73 13.35 -8.47
C SER A 345 -10.15 12.81 -8.32
N LYS A 346 -10.49 12.43 -7.08
CA LYS A 346 -11.85 12.12 -6.68
C LYS A 346 -12.07 12.69 -5.29
N ASP A 347 -12.93 13.68 -5.20
CA ASP A 347 -13.24 14.37 -3.96
C ASP A 347 -14.70 14.10 -3.59
N GLU A 348 -14.96 13.94 -2.30
CA GLU A 348 -16.32 13.81 -1.78
C GLU A 348 -16.63 15.01 -0.89
N VAL A 349 -17.71 15.72 -1.21
CA VAL A 349 -18.22 16.82 -0.40
C VAL A 349 -19.55 16.40 0.20
N THR A 350 -19.65 16.43 1.53
CA THR A 350 -20.90 16.19 2.25
C THR A 350 -21.66 17.50 2.41
N VAL A 351 -22.88 17.55 1.89
CA VAL A 351 -23.76 18.73 1.95
C VAL A 351 -24.98 18.40 2.80
N PRO A 352 -25.20 19.07 3.95
CA PRO A 352 -26.39 18.85 4.78
C PRO A 352 -27.70 19.02 3.99
N VAL A 353 -28.73 18.25 4.36
CA VAL A 353 -30.04 18.34 3.68
C VAL A 353 -30.59 19.76 3.77
N GLY A 354 -30.93 20.35 2.60
CA GLY A 354 -31.45 21.71 2.49
C GLY A 354 -30.39 22.80 2.36
N GLU A 355 -29.10 22.48 2.53
CA GLU A 355 -28.00 23.40 2.30
C GLU A 355 -27.46 23.33 0.87
N SER A 356 -26.71 24.35 0.46
CA SER A 356 -26.13 24.46 -0.87
C SER A 356 -24.61 24.41 -0.85
N TYR A 357 -24.03 23.72 -1.83
CA TYR A 357 -22.60 23.76 -2.14
C TYR A 357 -22.35 24.63 -3.38
N THR A 358 -21.34 25.50 -3.34
CA THR A 358 -20.91 26.26 -4.52
C THR A 358 -19.82 25.47 -5.24
N MET A 359 -20.10 25.03 -6.47
CA MET A 359 -19.17 24.25 -7.28
C MET A 359 -17.86 25.01 -7.47
N LYS A 360 -16.75 24.33 -7.19
CA LYS A 360 -15.40 24.77 -7.54
C LYS A 360 -14.79 23.75 -8.47
N VAL A 361 -14.67 24.11 -9.76
CA VAL A 361 -14.01 23.26 -10.74
C VAL A 361 -12.50 23.23 -10.42
N PRO A 362 -11.91 22.06 -10.10
CA PRO A 362 -10.52 22.01 -9.67
C PRO A 362 -9.53 22.49 -10.75
N GLU A 363 -8.55 23.30 -10.39
CA GLU A 363 -7.42 23.55 -11.30
C GLU A 363 -6.42 22.40 -11.20
N VAL A 364 -6.19 21.69 -12.29
CA VAL A 364 -5.29 20.54 -12.33
C VAL A 364 -4.07 20.86 -13.20
N LYS A 365 -2.86 20.78 -12.60
CA LYS A 365 -1.61 21.01 -13.33
C LYS A 365 -1.46 20.03 -14.50
N TYR A 366 -0.80 20.52 -15.56
CA TYR A 366 -0.51 19.77 -16.80
C TYR A 366 -1.76 19.27 -17.54
N CYS A 367 -2.93 19.84 -17.22
CA CYS A 367 -4.20 19.46 -17.81
C CYS A 367 -4.93 20.70 -18.33
N THR A 368 -5.68 20.53 -19.41
CA THR A 368 -6.60 21.54 -19.94
C THR A 368 -8.02 21.13 -19.61
N LEU A 369 -8.80 22.00 -18.94
CA LEU A 369 -10.22 21.75 -18.71
C LEU A 369 -10.96 21.67 -20.04
N LEU A 370 -11.76 20.62 -20.22
CA LEU A 370 -12.60 20.45 -21.41
C LEU A 370 -14.07 20.69 -21.11
N ASN A 371 -14.58 20.05 -20.06
CA ASN A 371 -15.99 20.13 -19.69
C ASN A 371 -16.20 19.85 -18.21
N SER A 372 -17.27 20.39 -17.64
CA SER A 372 -17.77 20.03 -16.31
C SER A 372 -19.28 19.83 -16.39
N ASP A 373 -19.80 18.79 -15.75
CA ASP A 373 -21.25 18.56 -15.63
C ASP A 373 -21.96 19.74 -14.93
N VAL A 374 -21.23 20.48 -14.11
CA VAL A 374 -21.70 21.70 -13.43
C VAL A 374 -20.66 22.80 -13.57
N ALA A 375 -21.07 23.98 -14.05
CA ALA A 375 -20.18 25.11 -14.24
C ALA A 375 -19.61 25.63 -12.90
N ASP A 376 -18.40 26.16 -12.95
CA ASP A 376 -17.75 26.79 -11.79
C ASP A 376 -18.61 27.93 -11.22
N GLY A 377 -18.65 28.03 -9.89
CA GLY A 377 -19.47 29.01 -9.16
C GLY A 377 -20.97 28.69 -9.08
N THR A 378 -21.46 27.61 -9.69
CA THR A 378 -22.87 27.22 -9.61
C THR A 378 -23.22 26.72 -8.21
N GLN A 379 -24.33 27.21 -7.64
CA GLN A 379 -24.87 26.65 -6.40
C GLN A 379 -25.66 25.36 -6.67
N ILE A 380 -25.39 24.33 -5.87
CA ILE A 380 -26.02 23.02 -5.93
C ILE A 380 -26.67 22.76 -4.57
N THR A 381 -27.98 22.61 -4.54
CA THR A 381 -28.72 22.07 -3.38
C THR A 381 -29.09 20.63 -3.73
N PRO A 382 -28.31 19.63 -3.30
CA PRO A 382 -28.61 18.24 -3.65
C PRO A 382 -29.86 17.72 -2.94
N ASP A 383 -30.63 16.91 -3.66
CA ASP A 383 -31.75 16.10 -3.17
C ASP A 383 -31.47 14.59 -3.23
N ALA A 384 -30.27 14.22 -3.71
CA ALA A 384 -29.73 12.86 -3.76
C ALA A 384 -28.20 12.92 -3.77
N ASP A 385 -27.57 11.79 -3.40
CA ASP A 385 -26.13 11.60 -3.63
C ASP A 385 -25.86 11.69 -5.14
N ARG A 386 -24.90 12.52 -5.55
CA ARG A 386 -24.66 12.83 -6.97
C ARG A 386 -23.18 12.72 -7.31
N THR A 387 -22.89 12.24 -8.50
CA THR A 387 -21.55 12.37 -9.11
C THR A 387 -21.54 13.55 -10.07
N ILE A 388 -20.51 14.39 -9.98
CA ILE A 388 -20.22 15.51 -10.89
C ILE A 388 -18.93 15.15 -11.60
N ASN A 389 -18.99 14.94 -12.90
CA ASN A 389 -17.81 14.63 -13.70
C ASN A 389 -17.21 15.91 -14.24
N VAL A 390 -15.89 16.00 -14.12
CA VAL A 390 -15.08 17.06 -14.73
C VAL A 390 -14.06 16.40 -15.63
N THR A 391 -14.10 16.74 -16.91
CA THR A 391 -13.27 16.14 -17.95
C THR A 391 -12.14 17.07 -18.35
N TYR A 392 -10.93 16.53 -18.39
CA TYR A 392 -9.72 17.23 -18.80
C TYR A 392 -9.04 16.56 -20.00
N GLU A 393 -8.20 17.31 -20.69
CA GLU A 393 -7.14 16.79 -21.56
C GLU A 393 -5.83 16.78 -20.76
N ILE A 394 -5.14 15.65 -20.69
CA ILE A 394 -3.82 15.61 -20.06
C ILE A 394 -2.77 15.98 -21.11
N ASN A 395 -2.05 17.07 -20.90
CA ASN A 395 -1.04 17.59 -21.82
C ASN A 395 0.34 16.97 -21.56
N ALA A 396 0.39 15.68 -21.22
CA ALA A 396 1.60 14.97 -20.82
C ALA A 396 1.51 13.48 -21.16
N ILE A 397 2.62 12.77 -21.09
CA ILE A 397 2.63 11.30 -21.13
C ILE A 397 2.13 10.79 -19.78
N VAL A 398 1.29 9.76 -19.79
CA VAL A 398 0.61 9.27 -18.58
C VAL A 398 1.24 7.97 -18.07
N GLY A 399 1.94 8.05 -16.94
CA GLY A 399 2.26 6.91 -16.08
C GLY A 399 1.19 6.72 -14.99
N VAL A 400 1.52 5.93 -13.98
CA VAL A 400 0.59 5.57 -12.88
C VAL A 400 1.10 6.11 -11.55
N LYS A 401 0.29 6.97 -10.93
CA LYS A 401 0.54 7.48 -9.59
C LYS A 401 0.07 6.49 -8.54
N ALA A 402 -1.14 6.01 -8.69
CA ALA A 402 -1.74 5.00 -7.82
C ALA A 402 -2.78 4.20 -8.60
N GLU A 403 -3.04 2.98 -8.16
CA GLU A 403 -4.17 2.21 -8.67
C GLU A 403 -5.50 2.80 -8.18
N GLY A 404 -6.53 2.73 -9.02
CA GLY A 404 -7.91 3.08 -8.70
C GLY A 404 -8.77 1.84 -8.45
N GLU A 405 -10.08 2.00 -8.66
CA GLU A 405 -11.04 0.93 -8.36
C GLU A 405 -11.10 -0.13 -9.48
N PRO A 406 -11.30 -1.41 -9.13
CA PRO A 406 -11.65 -2.44 -10.10
C PRO A 406 -12.92 -2.08 -10.88
N VAL A 407 -12.90 -2.32 -12.18
CA VAL A 407 -14.03 -1.99 -13.06
C VAL A 407 -14.93 -3.19 -13.32
N LYS A 408 -16.23 -2.91 -13.34
CA LYS A 408 -17.27 -3.90 -13.68
C LYS A 408 -17.63 -3.89 -15.17
N GLU A 409 -17.27 -2.81 -15.87
CA GLU A 409 -17.56 -2.60 -17.29
C GLU A 409 -16.33 -2.03 -18.01
N LEU A 410 -16.13 -2.48 -19.25
CA LEU A 410 -15.02 -2.05 -20.10
C LEU A 410 -15.56 -1.15 -21.22
N LYS A 411 -14.88 -0.03 -21.46
CA LYS A 411 -15.23 0.93 -22.50
C LYS A 411 -14.13 1.00 -23.55
N SER A 412 -14.52 1.13 -24.82
CA SER A 412 -13.57 1.39 -25.89
C SER A 412 -12.91 2.73 -25.69
N SER A 413 -11.64 2.81 -26.07
CA SER A 413 -10.75 3.97 -25.95
C SER A 413 -10.42 4.37 -24.51
N ASN A 414 -10.90 3.64 -23.51
CA ASN A 414 -10.49 3.85 -22.12
C ASN A 414 -9.15 3.17 -21.82
N LYS A 415 -8.44 3.74 -20.85
CA LYS A 415 -7.16 3.26 -20.34
C LYS A 415 -7.34 2.54 -19.00
N TYR A 416 -6.67 1.41 -18.85
CA TYR A 416 -6.77 0.56 -17.66
C TYR A 416 -5.43 -0.02 -17.25
N LEU A 417 -5.37 -0.49 -16.00
CA LEU A 417 -4.35 -1.41 -15.52
C LEU A 417 -4.89 -2.84 -15.60
N LEU A 418 -4.04 -3.78 -15.98
CA LEU A 418 -4.37 -5.20 -16.11
C LEU A 418 -3.49 -5.99 -15.14
N TYR A 419 -4.02 -6.39 -13.99
CA TYR A 419 -3.30 -7.11 -12.95
C TYR A 419 -3.60 -8.62 -13.00
N ASP A 420 -2.59 -9.46 -13.17
CA ASP A 420 -2.72 -10.91 -12.97
C ASP A 420 -2.92 -11.20 -11.48
N ALA A 421 -4.13 -11.61 -11.12
CA ALA A 421 -4.58 -11.82 -9.75
C ALA A 421 -4.46 -13.29 -9.28
N THR A 422 -3.67 -14.10 -9.99
CA THR A 422 -3.37 -15.47 -9.57
C THR A 422 -2.70 -15.52 -8.19
N THR A 423 -2.96 -16.59 -7.44
CA THR A 423 -2.28 -16.89 -6.17
C THR A 423 -1.00 -17.70 -6.37
N ALA A 424 -0.70 -18.11 -7.62
CA ALA A 424 0.51 -18.85 -7.94
C ALA A 424 1.77 -17.99 -7.76
N ALA A 425 2.75 -18.56 -7.04
CA ALA A 425 3.99 -17.86 -6.70
C ALA A 425 4.74 -17.37 -7.95
N GLY A 426 5.20 -16.12 -7.90
CA GLY A 426 6.01 -15.52 -8.97
C GLY A 426 5.22 -15.07 -10.21
N ARG A 427 3.90 -15.18 -10.24
CA ARG A 427 3.11 -14.91 -11.47
C ARG A 427 2.32 -13.61 -11.45
N ALA A 428 1.84 -13.22 -10.27
CA ALA A 428 0.99 -12.03 -10.08
C ALA A 428 1.73 -10.71 -10.37
N GLY A 429 1.01 -9.74 -10.94
CA GLY A 429 1.52 -8.39 -11.24
C GLY A 429 0.78 -7.68 -12.37
N TYR A 430 1.02 -6.38 -12.52
CA TYR A 430 0.45 -5.52 -13.57
C TYR A 430 1.14 -5.76 -14.90
N ARG A 431 0.41 -6.23 -15.90
CA ARG A 431 0.95 -6.49 -17.24
C ARG A 431 1.54 -5.22 -17.83
N ALA A 432 2.73 -5.34 -18.40
CA ALA A 432 3.43 -4.23 -19.02
C ALA A 432 4.40 -4.71 -20.08
N ILE A 433 4.71 -3.82 -21.03
CA ILE A 433 5.79 -4.03 -21.99
C ILE A 433 7.12 -3.74 -21.28
N ARG A 434 8.02 -4.71 -21.27
CA ARG A 434 9.35 -4.64 -20.64
C ARG A 434 10.43 -4.82 -21.71
N ASP A 435 11.65 -5.16 -21.28
CA ASP A 435 12.81 -5.28 -22.16
C ASP A 435 12.52 -6.17 -23.37
N ASN A 436 13.06 -5.77 -24.53
CA ASN A 436 12.84 -6.45 -25.82
C ASN A 436 11.37 -6.62 -26.21
N ASN A 437 10.50 -5.71 -25.75
CA ASN A 437 9.04 -5.71 -25.97
C ASN A 437 8.32 -6.92 -25.36
N VAL A 438 8.94 -7.69 -24.47
CA VAL A 438 8.28 -8.82 -23.79
C VAL A 438 7.18 -8.27 -22.87
N ILE A 439 6.00 -8.88 -22.92
CA ILE A 439 4.91 -8.54 -22.01
C ILE A 439 5.13 -9.32 -20.71
N ASN A 440 5.63 -8.64 -19.70
CA ASN A 440 5.85 -9.16 -18.35
C ASN A 440 5.05 -8.29 -17.36
N ARG A 441 5.57 -7.99 -16.17
CA ARG A 441 4.82 -7.33 -15.10
C ARG A 441 5.61 -6.32 -14.28
N TYR A 442 4.89 -5.37 -13.70
CA TYR A 442 5.28 -4.66 -12.49
C TYR A 442 4.62 -5.32 -11.27
N ILE A 443 5.28 -5.30 -10.12
CA ILE A 443 4.74 -5.84 -8.86
C ILE A 443 3.97 -4.79 -8.04
N SER A 444 4.05 -3.52 -8.42
CA SER A 444 3.34 -2.39 -7.82
C SER A 444 2.79 -1.47 -8.91
N ALA A 445 1.64 -0.83 -8.66
CA ALA A 445 1.08 0.17 -9.55
C ALA A 445 1.74 1.55 -9.38
N GLU A 446 2.08 1.92 -8.13
CA GLU A 446 2.69 3.22 -7.83
C GLU A 446 4.03 3.38 -8.54
N GLY A 447 4.18 4.50 -9.27
CA GLY A 447 5.36 4.82 -10.05
C GLY A 447 5.50 4.04 -11.36
N MET A 448 4.49 3.26 -11.77
CA MET A 448 4.56 2.48 -13.00
C MET A 448 4.64 3.38 -14.23
N LEU A 449 5.58 3.07 -15.13
CA LEU A 449 5.75 3.79 -16.39
C LEU A 449 4.57 3.56 -17.35
N PRO A 450 4.38 4.43 -18.36
CA PRO A 450 3.29 4.31 -19.35
C PRO A 450 3.26 2.97 -20.09
N THR A 451 4.35 2.20 -20.08
CA THR A 451 4.44 0.83 -20.61
C THR A 451 3.49 -0.17 -19.95
N GLY A 452 2.96 0.14 -18.76
CA GLY A 452 1.97 -0.67 -18.04
C GLY A 452 0.53 -0.18 -18.16
N VAL A 453 0.29 0.88 -18.94
CA VAL A 453 -1.04 1.43 -19.21
C VAL A 453 -1.56 0.86 -20.53
N TRP A 454 -2.79 0.35 -20.54
CA TRP A 454 -3.38 -0.29 -21.72
C TRP A 454 -4.68 0.40 -22.13
N THR A 455 -4.75 0.83 -23.39
CA THR A 455 -5.97 1.29 -24.03
C THR A 455 -6.70 0.11 -24.67
N LEU A 456 -7.98 -0.03 -24.37
CA LEU A 456 -8.83 -1.03 -25.01
C LEU A 456 -9.49 -0.46 -26.26
N GLN A 457 -9.38 -1.15 -27.40
CA GLN A 457 -10.00 -0.73 -28.66
C GLN A 457 -10.97 -1.80 -29.16
N GLY A 458 -12.27 -1.51 -29.21
CA GLY A 458 -13.26 -2.52 -29.60
C GLY A 458 -14.68 -2.20 -29.16
N SER A 459 -15.51 -3.22 -28.97
CA SER A 459 -16.90 -3.04 -28.54
C SER A 459 -17.45 -4.31 -27.87
N GLY A 460 -18.49 -4.12 -27.06
CA GLY A 460 -19.07 -5.21 -26.25
C GLY A 460 -18.02 -5.79 -25.32
N ASN A 461 -17.74 -7.09 -25.47
CA ASN A 461 -16.70 -7.78 -24.69
C ASN A 461 -15.47 -8.15 -25.52
N LYS A 462 -15.28 -7.54 -26.70
CA LYS A 462 -14.20 -7.85 -27.62
C LYS A 462 -13.29 -6.64 -27.83
N PHE A 463 -12.05 -6.72 -27.37
CA PHE A 463 -11.09 -5.61 -27.43
C PHE A 463 -9.71 -6.05 -27.91
N LYS A 464 -9.08 -5.18 -28.70
CA LYS A 464 -7.63 -5.16 -28.83
C LYS A 464 -7.03 -4.40 -27.65
N VAL A 465 -5.84 -4.81 -27.22
CA VAL A 465 -5.15 -4.23 -26.08
C VAL A 465 -3.89 -3.51 -26.59
N LEU A 466 -3.93 -2.18 -26.59
CA LEU A 466 -2.89 -1.28 -27.12
C LEU A 466 -2.15 -0.62 -25.96
N ASN A 467 -0.82 -0.57 -26.03
CA ASN A 467 -0.04 0.40 -25.26
C ASN A 467 0.25 1.62 -26.15
N GLU A 468 -0.43 2.74 -25.89
CA GLU A 468 -0.32 3.95 -26.73
C GLU A 468 1.08 4.56 -26.73
N TYR A 469 1.79 4.50 -25.60
CA TYR A 469 3.13 5.06 -25.47
C TYR A 469 4.14 4.39 -26.42
N THR A 470 4.09 3.06 -26.54
CA THR A 470 4.98 2.30 -27.45
C THR A 470 4.39 2.11 -28.85
N GLY A 471 3.06 2.28 -29.00
CA GLY A 471 2.33 1.96 -30.22
C GLY A 471 2.27 0.45 -30.51
N LEU A 472 2.40 -0.40 -29.48
CA LEU A 472 2.43 -1.86 -29.61
C LEU A 472 1.18 -2.50 -28.99
N TYR A 473 0.72 -3.58 -29.61
CA TYR A 473 -0.43 -4.37 -29.18
C TYR A 473 0.00 -5.68 -28.53
N VAL A 474 -0.87 -6.22 -27.67
CA VAL A 474 -0.83 -7.64 -27.31
C VAL A 474 -1.22 -8.47 -28.55
N PRO A 475 -0.33 -9.32 -29.09
CA PRO A 475 -0.63 -10.14 -30.26
C PRO A 475 -1.41 -11.40 -29.86
N GLN A 476 -1.74 -12.23 -30.86
CA GLN A 476 -2.32 -13.55 -30.62
C GLN A 476 -1.37 -14.39 -29.77
N LEU A 477 -1.90 -15.00 -28.70
CA LEU A 477 -1.09 -15.77 -27.76
C LEU A 477 -0.76 -17.17 -28.30
N LYS A 478 0.41 -17.68 -27.91
CA LYS A 478 0.85 -19.05 -28.17
C LYS A 478 0.93 -19.81 -26.86
N ASN A 479 0.59 -21.10 -26.91
CA ASN A 479 0.57 -21.94 -25.71
C ASN A 479 1.95 -21.96 -25.03
N SER A 480 1.99 -21.61 -23.74
CA SER A 480 3.17 -21.62 -22.86
C SER A 480 4.41 -20.90 -23.42
N THR A 481 4.24 -19.94 -24.32
CA THR A 481 5.35 -19.18 -24.92
C THR A 481 5.25 -17.72 -24.53
N ALA A 482 6.35 -17.15 -24.02
CA ALA A 482 6.43 -15.73 -23.65
C ALA A 482 6.01 -14.82 -24.82
N THR A 483 5.16 -13.85 -24.52
CA THR A 483 4.54 -13.00 -25.53
C THR A 483 5.32 -11.69 -25.70
N THR A 484 5.66 -11.35 -26.94
CA THR A 484 6.28 -10.06 -27.30
C THR A 484 5.24 -9.16 -27.96
N ALA A 485 5.12 -7.91 -27.50
CA ALA A 485 4.21 -6.93 -28.08
C ALA A 485 4.60 -6.55 -29.52
N THR A 486 3.63 -6.27 -30.39
CA THR A 486 3.87 -6.06 -31.83
C THR A 486 3.11 -4.85 -32.38
N ARG A 487 3.67 -4.20 -33.41
CA ARG A 487 3.06 -3.02 -34.06
C ARG A 487 1.94 -3.38 -35.04
N ALA A 488 2.06 -4.52 -35.72
CA ALA A 488 1.06 -5.06 -36.64
C ALA A 488 0.59 -6.43 -36.13
N GLY A 489 -0.73 -6.66 -36.02
CA GLY A 489 -1.28 -7.95 -35.61
C GLY A 489 -1.80 -8.07 -34.18
N GLY A 490 -2.22 -6.95 -33.56
CA GLY A 490 -2.95 -7.00 -32.28
C GLY A 490 -4.20 -7.88 -32.37
N ASP A 491 -4.30 -8.85 -31.46
CA ASP A 491 -5.42 -9.79 -31.41
C ASP A 491 -6.65 -9.15 -30.77
N THR A 492 -7.83 -9.65 -31.14
CA THR A 492 -9.09 -9.22 -30.56
C THR A 492 -9.50 -10.22 -29.48
N PHE A 493 -9.28 -9.85 -28.22
CA PHE A 493 -9.55 -10.72 -27.09
C PHE A 493 -11.01 -10.63 -26.65
N THR A 494 -11.58 -11.75 -26.23
CA THR A 494 -12.90 -11.81 -25.58
C THR A 494 -12.71 -11.78 -24.06
N PHE A 495 -13.32 -10.80 -23.41
CA PHE A 495 -13.29 -10.59 -21.96
C PHE A 495 -14.57 -11.18 -21.35
N ALA A 496 -14.43 -11.96 -20.26
CA ALA A 496 -15.56 -12.52 -19.54
C ALA A 496 -15.36 -12.32 -18.03
N THR A 497 -16.37 -11.79 -17.34
CA THR A 497 -16.33 -11.57 -15.89
C THR A 497 -16.44 -12.88 -15.12
N ASN A 498 -15.67 -12.99 -14.05
CA ASN A 498 -15.74 -14.04 -13.06
C ASN A 498 -16.68 -13.63 -11.91
N ALA A 499 -17.09 -14.61 -11.10
CA ALA A 499 -17.96 -14.37 -9.94
C ALA A 499 -17.32 -13.48 -8.87
N ASP A 500 -15.98 -13.45 -8.81
CA ASP A 500 -15.19 -12.62 -7.89
C ASP A 500 -14.91 -11.21 -8.44
N GLY A 501 -15.44 -10.86 -9.64
CA GLY A 501 -15.24 -9.57 -10.28
C GLY A 501 -13.94 -9.44 -11.11
N THR A 502 -13.10 -10.49 -11.17
CA THR A 502 -11.96 -10.54 -12.10
C THR A 502 -12.42 -10.95 -13.51
N TRP A 503 -11.49 -11.02 -14.46
CA TRP A 503 -11.77 -11.28 -15.86
C TRP A 503 -10.94 -12.43 -16.41
N ASN A 504 -11.57 -13.32 -17.17
CA ASN A 504 -10.87 -14.25 -18.05
C ASN A 504 -10.78 -13.63 -19.44
N ILE A 505 -9.59 -13.63 -20.02
CA ILE A 505 -9.31 -12.97 -21.31
C ILE A 505 -8.87 -14.03 -22.32
N LYS A 506 -9.64 -14.20 -23.40
CA LYS A 506 -9.45 -15.26 -24.39
C LYS A 506 -9.05 -14.71 -25.75
N SER A 507 -7.92 -15.18 -26.28
CA SER A 507 -7.42 -14.92 -27.63
C SER A 507 -8.34 -15.52 -28.70
N THR A 508 -8.31 -15.00 -29.93
CA THR A 508 -9.00 -15.59 -31.08
C THR A 508 -8.53 -17.01 -31.41
N SER A 509 -7.30 -17.36 -31.03
CA SER A 509 -6.74 -18.71 -31.13
C SER A 509 -7.34 -19.71 -30.13
N GLY A 510 -8.16 -19.24 -29.19
CA GLY A 510 -8.74 -20.03 -28.11
C GLY A 510 -7.88 -20.11 -26.84
N GLN A 511 -6.66 -19.54 -26.85
CA GLN A 511 -5.79 -19.46 -25.68
C GLN A 511 -6.29 -18.40 -24.68
N TYR A 512 -6.30 -18.73 -23.40
CA TYR A 512 -6.53 -17.77 -22.32
C TYR A 512 -5.23 -17.07 -21.91
N TRP A 513 -5.34 -15.86 -21.37
CA TRP A 513 -4.24 -15.18 -20.70
C TRP A 513 -3.82 -15.98 -19.46
N ASP A 514 -2.52 -16.23 -19.35
CA ASP A 514 -1.89 -16.95 -18.24
C ASP A 514 -0.52 -16.29 -17.94
N GLY A 515 0.27 -16.86 -17.03
CA GLY A 515 1.60 -16.38 -16.67
C GLY A 515 2.57 -17.50 -16.35
N LEU A 516 3.85 -17.28 -16.64
CA LEU A 516 4.95 -18.09 -16.12
C LEU A 516 5.40 -17.61 -14.73
N ASP A 517 6.22 -18.40 -14.03
CA ASP A 517 6.89 -18.01 -12.78
C ASP A 517 7.87 -16.83 -12.94
N THR A 518 8.34 -16.61 -14.16
CA THR A 518 9.04 -15.40 -14.60
C THR A 518 8.12 -14.18 -14.75
N GLY A 519 6.80 -14.39 -14.74
CA GLY A 519 5.72 -13.41 -14.95
C GLY A 519 5.44 -13.02 -16.39
N ASP A 520 6.07 -13.70 -17.35
CA ASP A 520 5.78 -13.48 -18.76
C ASP A 520 4.33 -13.85 -19.07
N LEU A 521 3.64 -13.01 -19.85
CA LEU A 521 2.33 -13.31 -20.39
C LEU A 521 2.46 -14.44 -21.42
N VAL A 522 1.66 -15.49 -21.26
CA VAL A 522 1.58 -16.62 -22.18
C VAL A 522 0.14 -16.97 -22.51
N GLY A 523 -0.07 -17.74 -23.57
CA GLY A 523 -1.34 -18.40 -23.84
C GLY A 523 -1.45 -19.72 -23.08
N TRP A 524 -2.66 -20.06 -22.64
CA TRP A 524 -2.96 -21.36 -22.05
C TRP A 524 -4.29 -21.92 -22.57
N ASN A 525 -4.32 -23.21 -22.88
CA ASN A 525 -5.51 -23.88 -23.42
C ASN A 525 -6.25 -24.75 -22.39
N GLY A 526 -5.77 -24.84 -21.14
CA GLY A 526 -6.45 -25.55 -20.07
C GLY A 526 -7.37 -24.64 -19.23
N GLY A 527 -8.62 -25.06 -18.99
CA GLY A 527 -9.53 -24.30 -18.13
C GLY A 527 -9.83 -22.88 -18.65
N THR A 528 -9.72 -21.87 -17.79
CA THR A 528 -10.06 -20.47 -18.07
C THR A 528 -8.88 -19.50 -17.97
N GLY A 529 -7.65 -20.01 -17.88
CA GLY A 529 -6.44 -19.19 -17.63
C GLY A 529 -6.43 -18.53 -16.26
N HIS A 530 -5.63 -17.48 -16.12
CA HIS A 530 -5.52 -16.72 -14.87
C HIS A 530 -6.61 -15.63 -14.74
N PRO A 531 -7.07 -15.35 -13.50
CA PRO A 531 -7.98 -14.25 -13.23
C PRO A 531 -7.25 -12.90 -13.38
N ILE A 532 -7.77 -12.01 -14.22
CA ILE A 532 -7.20 -10.67 -14.45
C ILE A 532 -8.09 -9.61 -13.78
N ARG A 533 -7.55 -8.88 -12.81
CA ARG A 533 -8.23 -7.70 -12.25
C ARG A 533 -7.95 -6.50 -13.14
N ILE A 534 -9.01 -5.83 -13.56
CA ILE A 534 -8.91 -4.64 -14.42
C ILE A 534 -9.36 -3.44 -13.59
N SER A 535 -8.55 -2.40 -13.53
CA SER A 535 -8.79 -1.24 -12.65
C SER A 535 -8.61 0.07 -13.41
N THR A 536 -9.31 1.12 -12.96
CA THR A 536 -8.92 2.50 -13.26
C THR A 536 -7.63 2.85 -12.51
N PHE A 537 -7.08 4.04 -12.77
CA PHE A 537 -5.87 4.50 -12.08
C PHE A 537 -5.77 6.02 -12.06
N TYR A 538 -4.97 6.52 -11.13
CA TYR A 538 -4.63 7.93 -11.02
C TYR A 538 -3.42 8.25 -11.89
N ALA A 539 -3.55 9.28 -12.73
CA ALA A 539 -2.51 9.70 -13.66
C ALA A 539 -1.24 10.15 -12.92
N GLN A 540 -0.08 9.75 -13.42
CA GLN A 540 1.19 10.42 -13.17
C GLN A 540 1.63 11.12 -14.46
N PRO A 541 1.45 12.45 -14.58
CA PRO A 541 1.97 13.20 -15.71
C PRO A 541 3.50 13.08 -15.79
N MET A 542 4.02 12.83 -16.98
CA MET A 542 5.44 12.69 -17.28
C MET A 542 5.78 13.40 -18.58
N PHE A 543 6.99 13.93 -18.66
CA PHE A 543 7.54 14.58 -19.84
C PHE A 543 8.87 13.94 -20.22
N THR A 544 9.18 13.96 -21.51
CA THR A 544 10.49 13.51 -21.98
C THR A 544 11.51 14.64 -21.91
N VAL A 545 12.71 14.32 -21.43
CA VAL A 545 13.91 15.14 -21.59
C VAL A 545 14.78 14.48 -22.65
N ASN A 546 14.82 15.09 -23.83
CA ASN A 546 15.60 14.62 -24.97
C ASN A 546 16.86 15.47 -25.11
N ILE A 547 18.02 14.82 -25.22
CA ILE A 547 19.30 15.49 -25.52
C ILE A 547 19.86 14.88 -26.79
N VAL A 548 20.03 15.71 -27.82
CA VAL A 548 20.58 15.31 -29.11
C VAL A 548 21.88 16.07 -29.34
N CYS A 549 22.99 15.34 -29.51
CA CYS A 549 24.30 15.90 -29.80
C CYS A 549 24.59 15.75 -31.30
N CYS A 550 24.73 16.86 -32.02
CA CYS A 550 24.96 16.87 -33.47
C CYS A 550 26.33 17.45 -33.85
N ASP A 551 26.81 17.09 -35.04
CA ASP A 551 27.99 17.70 -35.64
C ASP A 551 27.67 19.13 -36.15
N ALA A 552 28.58 20.07 -35.95
CA ALA A 552 28.46 21.45 -36.38
C ALA A 552 28.50 21.61 -37.91
N ASP A 553 29.12 20.67 -38.62
CA ASP A 553 29.26 20.73 -40.08
C ASP A 553 28.09 20.05 -40.82
N ASP A 554 27.35 19.17 -40.15
CA ASP A 554 26.13 18.52 -40.65
C ASP A 554 25.22 18.14 -39.47
N ASP A 555 24.13 18.89 -39.29
CA ASP A 555 23.16 18.73 -38.20
C ASP A 555 22.40 17.39 -38.25
N LYS A 556 22.49 16.65 -39.36
CA LYS A 556 21.96 15.30 -39.50
C LYS A 556 22.86 14.23 -38.91
N VAL A 557 24.13 14.55 -38.67
CA VAL A 557 25.08 13.62 -38.04
C VAL A 557 24.85 13.67 -36.53
N ILE A 558 24.13 12.68 -36.02
CA ILE A 558 23.90 12.50 -34.58
C ILE A 558 25.07 11.75 -33.97
N LEU A 559 25.82 12.42 -33.10
CA LEU A 559 26.97 11.87 -32.39
C LEU A 559 26.53 11.05 -31.17
N LYS A 560 25.51 11.53 -30.46
CA LYS A 560 24.92 10.88 -29.29
C LYS A 560 23.50 11.38 -29.09
N GLN A 561 22.61 10.51 -28.62
CA GLN A 561 21.28 10.93 -28.16
C GLN A 561 20.92 10.23 -26.85
N SER A 562 20.15 10.91 -26.01
CA SER A 562 19.47 10.32 -24.84
C SER A 562 18.03 10.82 -24.75
N SER A 563 17.18 10.02 -24.14
CA SER A 563 15.79 10.34 -23.89
C SER A 563 15.41 9.73 -22.55
N ASP A 564 15.03 10.59 -21.60
CA ASP A 564 14.63 10.19 -20.26
C ASP A 564 13.18 10.60 -20.05
N LEU A 565 12.36 9.68 -19.55
CA LEU A 565 10.99 9.96 -19.17
C LEU A 565 10.95 10.33 -17.68
N VAL A 566 10.55 11.57 -17.38
CA VAL A 566 10.65 12.15 -16.05
C VAL A 566 9.27 12.54 -15.56
N VAL A 567 8.99 12.29 -14.28
CA VAL A 567 7.74 12.74 -13.63
C VAL A 567 7.67 14.26 -13.65
N ALA A 568 6.53 14.81 -14.09
CA ALA A 568 6.33 16.25 -14.14
C ALA A 568 6.48 16.91 -12.76
N GLY A 569 7.09 18.09 -12.72
CA GLY A 569 7.40 18.84 -11.50
C GLY A 569 8.61 18.32 -10.71
N THR A 570 9.28 17.27 -11.20
CA THR A 570 10.47 16.71 -10.53
C THR A 570 11.73 17.46 -10.95
N ALA A 571 12.65 17.67 -10.00
CA ALA A 571 13.96 18.21 -10.28
C ALA A 571 14.77 17.26 -11.17
N TYR A 572 15.41 17.76 -12.22
CA TYR A 572 16.18 16.94 -13.15
C TYR A 572 17.50 17.62 -13.56
N PRO A 573 18.67 17.03 -13.24
CA PRO A 573 19.94 17.61 -13.66
C PRO A 573 20.20 17.32 -15.13
N ILE A 574 20.31 18.37 -15.96
CA ILE A 574 20.77 18.23 -17.34
C ILE A 574 22.29 18.02 -17.33
N VAL A 575 22.74 16.87 -17.85
CA VAL A 575 24.15 16.55 -18.01
C VAL A 575 24.50 16.55 -19.49
N ILE A 576 25.32 17.52 -19.91
CA ILE A 576 25.81 17.60 -21.28
C ILE A 576 27.01 16.63 -21.45
N PRO A 577 26.92 15.62 -22.33
CA PRO A 577 27.95 14.59 -22.42
C PRO A 577 29.19 15.08 -23.16
N THR A 578 30.38 14.90 -22.61
CA THR A 578 31.63 15.10 -23.37
C THR A 578 31.78 14.03 -24.46
N ILE A 579 32.18 14.43 -25.67
CA ILE A 579 32.39 13.52 -26.81
C ILE A 579 33.86 13.56 -27.22
N GLU A 580 34.51 12.39 -27.24
CA GLU A 580 35.92 12.27 -27.63
C GLU A 580 36.14 12.71 -29.07
N GLY A 581 37.20 13.49 -29.33
CA GLY A 581 37.49 14.03 -30.66
C GLY A 581 36.63 15.22 -31.09
N TYR A 582 35.76 15.72 -30.22
CA TYR A 582 34.86 16.84 -30.50
C TYR A 582 34.95 17.93 -29.43
N THR A 583 34.67 19.18 -29.82
CA THR A 583 34.54 20.33 -28.90
C THR A 583 33.13 20.89 -28.95
N MET A 584 32.46 20.99 -27.79
CA MET A 584 31.13 21.60 -27.68
C MET A 584 31.17 23.07 -28.10
N GLN A 585 30.24 23.46 -28.97
CA GLN A 585 30.08 24.84 -29.46
C GLN A 585 28.91 25.55 -28.80
N SER A 586 27.75 24.89 -28.71
CA SER A 586 26.51 25.50 -28.20
C SER A 586 25.56 24.47 -27.63
N VAL A 587 24.68 24.94 -26.73
CA VAL A 587 23.53 24.21 -26.19
C VAL A 587 22.31 25.10 -26.41
N THR A 588 21.24 24.54 -26.99
CA THR A 588 19.97 25.22 -27.25
C THR A 588 18.79 24.35 -26.83
N GLY A 589 17.64 24.94 -26.53
CA GLY A 589 16.42 24.24 -26.08
C GLY A 589 16.31 24.06 -24.56
N ASN A 590 17.21 24.69 -23.80
CA ASN A 590 17.19 24.74 -22.33
C ASN A 590 17.02 26.16 -21.77
N GLU A 591 16.66 27.13 -22.61
CA GLU A 591 16.65 28.56 -22.27
C GLU A 591 15.64 28.90 -21.17
N THR A 592 14.53 28.16 -21.10
CA THR A 592 13.46 28.32 -20.10
C THR A 592 13.55 27.29 -18.96
N TYR A 593 14.58 26.44 -18.96
CA TYR A 593 14.68 25.32 -18.03
C TYR A 593 15.11 25.79 -16.63
N GLY A 594 14.18 25.73 -15.67
CA GLY A 594 14.37 26.19 -14.28
C GLY A 594 14.90 25.14 -13.29
N GLY A 595 15.31 23.97 -13.76
CA GLY A 595 15.76 22.86 -12.89
C GLY A 595 14.69 21.83 -12.52
N THR A 596 13.42 22.08 -12.87
CA THR A 596 12.32 21.11 -12.79
C THR A 596 11.72 20.86 -14.17
N VAL A 597 11.19 19.66 -14.39
CA VAL A 597 10.58 19.27 -15.66
C VAL A 597 9.09 19.63 -15.65
N GLU A 598 8.74 20.79 -16.20
CA GLU A 598 7.35 21.29 -16.27
C GLU A 598 6.67 21.08 -17.62
N ASP A 599 7.44 20.72 -18.67
CA ASP A 599 6.97 20.44 -20.03
C ASP A 599 7.98 19.52 -20.74
N PHE A 600 7.70 19.12 -21.99
CA PHE A 600 8.64 18.41 -22.86
C PHE A 600 9.90 19.23 -23.10
N VAL A 601 11.06 18.68 -22.73
CA VAL A 601 12.35 19.35 -22.87
C VAL A 601 13.12 18.72 -24.04
N ASN A 602 13.52 19.53 -25.02
CA ASN A 602 14.28 19.07 -26.18
C ASN A 602 15.54 19.92 -26.33
N ILE A 603 16.69 19.34 -25.98
CA ILE A 603 18.00 20.01 -25.96
C ILE A 603 18.81 19.54 -27.15
N VAL A 604 19.35 20.49 -27.90
CA VAL A 604 20.32 20.24 -28.97
C VAL A 604 21.67 20.76 -28.54
N VAL A 605 22.69 19.92 -28.63
CA VAL A 605 24.08 20.26 -28.32
C VAL A 605 24.92 20.12 -29.58
N THR A 606 25.52 21.22 -30.02
CA THR A 606 26.32 21.23 -31.24
C THR A 606 27.79 21.03 -30.91
N TYR A 607 28.45 20.11 -31.60
CA TYR A 607 29.86 19.77 -31.43
C TYR A 607 30.63 19.96 -32.73
N LYS A 608 31.83 20.55 -32.67
CA LYS A 608 32.74 20.65 -33.79
C LYS A 608 33.80 19.55 -33.71
N ASN A 609 34.01 18.82 -34.81
CA ASN A 609 35.07 17.82 -34.88
C ASN A 609 36.44 18.49 -34.77
N ASN A 610 37.30 17.95 -33.90
CA ASN A 610 38.64 18.47 -33.64
C ASN A 610 39.67 18.05 -34.71
N ALA A 611 39.27 17.21 -35.67
CA ALA A 611 40.09 16.86 -36.82
C ALA A 611 40.37 18.12 -37.64
N THR A 612 41.64 18.53 -37.65
CA THR A 612 42.14 19.53 -38.60
C THR A 612 41.98 18.94 -40.00
N VAL A 613 41.19 19.60 -40.86
CA VAL A 613 41.12 19.27 -42.28
C VAL A 613 42.49 19.52 -42.92
N GLY A 614 43.32 18.48 -42.96
CA GLY A 614 44.42 18.40 -43.91
C GLY A 614 43.86 18.46 -45.33
N ILE A 615 44.59 19.12 -46.23
CA ILE A 615 44.28 19.33 -47.65
C ILE A 615 44.00 17.98 -48.33
N ASN A 616 42.75 17.55 -48.38
CA ASN A 616 42.33 16.35 -49.14
C ASN A 616 41.09 16.55 -50.02
N ASN A 617 40.48 17.74 -50.02
CA ASN A 617 39.37 18.05 -50.93
C ASN A 617 39.80 19.11 -51.95
N VAL A 618 40.28 18.64 -53.10
CA VAL A 618 40.41 19.47 -54.30
C VAL A 618 39.01 19.62 -54.90
N SER A 619 38.42 20.82 -54.80
CA SER A 619 37.24 21.18 -55.61
C SER A 619 37.60 21.08 -57.11
N THR A 620 36.81 20.30 -57.86
CA THR A 620 36.75 20.35 -59.32
C THR A 620 35.65 21.31 -59.75
N ASP A 621 35.87 22.61 -59.56
CA ASP A 621 35.05 23.62 -60.22
C ASP A 621 35.44 23.72 -61.70
N ASN A 622 34.58 23.16 -62.54
CA ASN A 622 34.55 23.41 -63.97
C ASN A 622 33.98 24.82 -64.21
N ALA A 623 34.86 25.81 -64.38
CA ALA A 623 34.48 27.08 -65.00
C ALA A 623 35.59 27.57 -65.93
N SER A 624 35.20 27.71 -67.20
CA SER A 624 36.01 28.14 -68.34
C SER A 624 36.62 29.52 -68.14
N ALA A 625 37.89 29.58 -67.72
CA ALA A 625 38.69 30.79 -67.70
C ALA A 625 40.04 30.56 -68.39
N ALA A 626 40.48 31.53 -69.19
CA ALA A 626 41.70 31.48 -69.99
C ALA A 626 42.91 30.97 -69.18
N VAL A 627 43.47 29.85 -69.61
CA VAL A 627 44.54 29.13 -68.90
C VAL A 627 45.76 30.03 -68.74
N ARG A 628 46.13 30.35 -67.49
CA ARG A 628 47.37 31.07 -67.15
C ARG A 628 48.39 30.06 -66.66
N ILE A 629 49.48 29.90 -67.41
CA ILE A 629 50.58 28.98 -67.09
C ILE A 629 51.77 29.81 -66.61
N TYR A 630 52.40 29.39 -65.52
CA TYR A 630 53.65 29.94 -65.01
C TYR A 630 54.69 28.82 -64.85
N ASP A 631 55.96 29.14 -65.09
CA ASP A 631 57.05 28.25 -64.71
C ASP A 631 57.31 28.31 -63.19
N LEU A 632 58.21 27.45 -62.68
CA LEU A 632 58.56 27.43 -61.25
C LEU A 632 59.31 28.69 -60.77
N GLN A 633 59.73 29.56 -61.70
CA GLN A 633 60.32 30.85 -61.40
C GLN A 633 59.25 31.96 -61.35
N GLY A 634 57.97 31.62 -61.51
CA GLY A 634 56.85 32.56 -61.46
C GLY A 634 56.67 33.38 -62.74
N ARG A 635 57.36 33.04 -63.84
CA ARG A 635 57.22 33.73 -65.13
C ARG A 635 56.04 33.17 -65.90
N ARG A 636 55.22 34.05 -66.46
CA ARG A 636 54.07 33.65 -67.30
C ARG A 636 54.55 33.10 -68.63
N VAL A 637 54.10 31.90 -68.97
CA VAL A 637 54.39 31.24 -70.26
C VAL A 637 53.10 31.06 -71.06
N GLN A 638 53.16 31.30 -72.38
CA GLN A 638 51.99 31.21 -73.26
C GLN A 638 51.62 29.76 -73.61
N ARG A 639 52.62 28.87 -73.63
CA ARG A 639 52.45 27.43 -73.85
C ARG A 639 53.62 26.65 -73.23
N VAL A 640 53.38 25.41 -72.84
CA VAL A 640 54.43 24.49 -72.36
C VAL A 640 55.23 24.01 -73.55
N GLN A 641 56.55 24.23 -73.54
CA GLN A 641 57.44 23.83 -74.63
C GLN A 641 58.24 22.56 -74.32
N GLN A 642 58.33 22.16 -73.04
CA GLN A 642 59.04 20.97 -72.60
C GLN A 642 58.32 20.31 -71.42
N PRO A 643 58.40 18.98 -71.27
CA PRO A 643 57.86 18.29 -70.11
C PRO A 643 58.47 18.82 -68.81
N GLY A 644 57.65 19.08 -67.80
CA GLY A 644 58.08 19.69 -66.56
C GLY A 644 56.94 20.08 -65.63
N LEU A 645 57.29 20.57 -64.45
CA LEU A 645 56.32 21.03 -63.47
C LEU A 645 56.01 22.53 -63.69
N TYR A 646 54.73 22.87 -63.85
CA TYR A 646 54.24 24.24 -64.07
C TYR A 646 53.17 24.62 -63.07
N ILE A 647 52.87 25.91 -62.91
CA ILE A 647 51.67 26.38 -62.21
C ILE A 647 50.62 26.75 -63.26
N VAL A 648 49.60 25.91 -63.42
CA VAL A 648 48.50 26.09 -64.36
C VAL A 648 47.26 26.50 -63.57
N ASN A 649 46.74 27.70 -63.81
CA ASN A 649 45.59 28.24 -63.07
C ASN A 649 45.74 28.17 -61.54
N GLY A 650 46.95 28.50 -61.05
CA GLY A 650 47.26 28.50 -59.61
C GLY A 650 47.57 27.13 -59.01
N LYS A 651 47.51 26.04 -59.80
CA LYS A 651 47.82 24.67 -59.34
C LYS A 651 49.14 24.18 -59.91
N LYS A 652 49.97 23.54 -59.09
CA LYS A 652 51.17 22.83 -59.58
C LYS A 652 50.73 21.61 -60.40
N THR A 653 51.17 21.52 -61.64
CA THR A 653 50.78 20.50 -62.62
C THR A 653 52.03 19.98 -63.31
N LEU A 654 52.24 18.66 -63.27
CA LEU A 654 53.27 18.00 -64.07
C LEU A 654 52.72 17.84 -65.50
N VAL A 655 53.28 18.61 -66.43
CA VAL A 655 52.96 18.50 -67.85
C VAL A 655 54.00 17.57 -68.47
N LYS A 656 53.54 16.45 -69.03
CA LYS A 656 54.39 15.40 -69.60
C LYS A 656 54.71 15.62 -71.07
#